data_AF-A0A6L3V1Q1-F1
#
_entry.id   AF-A0A6L3V1Q1-F1
#
_cell.length_a   1.000
_cell.length_b   1.000
_cell.length_c   1.000
_cell.angle_alpha   90.00
_cell.angle_beta   90.00
_cell.angle_gamma   90.00
#
_symmetry.space_group_name_H-M   'P 1'
#
loop_
_entity.id
_entity.type
_entity.pdbx_description
1 polymer ?
#
loop_
_entity_poly.entity_id
_entity_poly.type
_entity_poly.pdbx_seq_one_letter_code
_entity_poly.pdbx_strand_id
1 'polypeptide(L)'
;MEQLRQRNLHNDQIKQWEEELQKNGFIRNEASLLALIKNIDQNENKELIADVLTLAGLSRLAKNDQDSLGLAWIRKAYSLNSNQEKAGIFIEQLEWKNKENLLHMLSFPPIRETDNKQAKLQTVEQIKEISQKFLEKVEEEKDQLEKLKFKLTDHQLLEQYSNMEELLDNAQEEVFILLKAADEYVQSVVGVFYHSAYYTEMKEALERIEEIKNEWNLLFADKEKEIEPDLTPIEELEQLIGLEKVKGRMKDFYQFLKYQKERKALGFQSKDENSLHMVLTGNPGTGKSTLARLLAKIYHELGVLTKEQVVEVDRSQLVGAFVGQTEENVRAAVQKAIGGVLFIDEAYSLKKEGQTGSDYGQTVIDTLVSLMTGSEFGGKFAVILAGYPEEMRQFLDANPGLRSRFPQSNFIHLTNYNNEELMQIADKLAIENDYVLTDEAKQELEKRIELERVDDSFGNARAVRNIVLDAIFKKGAKFANEPSIMDFSLLEKADFERSAHKEPIQPKNKLQNLIGLDSVKNEVNMLMSFVKMQQIRREKGLPVVPIQLHSTFIGNPGTGKTTVAKIYAELLQECGFLKRGHLIVASRADFVAGYVGQTAIKTKKKVKEALGGVLFIDEAYSLFSQSKGDFGKEVIDTLVDEMTKHNENLVVILAGYPKEMEELLQSNPGLKSRFKKFFYFNDYTAVELLQIIISYAANYQYELTEHAINFLGEALQSMRVNGNGRFATNLTDEAIQFQALRLLSDEPNEQSLKNVSILDKADFEKAINRMGE
;
A
#
# COMPACT_ATOMS: atom_id res chain seq x y z
N MET A 1 -28.73 17.53 -35.02
CA MET A 1 -29.46 16.25 -34.89
C MET A 1 -28.71 15.27 -34.00
N GLU A 2 -27.43 14.96 -34.26
CA GLU A 2 -26.57 14.12 -33.40
C GLU A 2 -26.49 14.62 -31.93
N GLN A 3 -26.19 15.92 -31.73
CA GLN A 3 -26.09 16.56 -30.40
C GLN A 3 -27.42 16.53 -29.62
N LEU A 4 -28.55 16.70 -30.30
CA LEU A 4 -29.89 16.61 -29.69
C LEU A 4 -30.20 15.16 -29.24
N ARG A 5 -29.71 14.17 -29.99
CA ARG A 5 -29.87 12.74 -29.67
C ARG A 5 -29.00 12.34 -28.48
N GLN A 6 -27.76 12.83 -28.41
CA GLN A 6 -26.87 12.63 -27.25
C GLN A 6 -27.40 13.31 -25.99
N ARG A 7 -27.91 14.55 -26.09
CA ARG A 7 -28.50 15.26 -24.95
C ARG A 7 -29.73 14.55 -24.38
N ASN A 8 -30.59 13.99 -25.25
CA ASN A 8 -31.72 13.18 -24.80
C ASN A 8 -31.28 11.88 -24.11
N LEU A 9 -30.23 11.21 -24.62
CA LEU A 9 -29.68 10.00 -24.00
C LEU A 9 -29.10 10.29 -22.59
N HIS A 10 -28.38 11.40 -22.43
CA HIS A 10 -27.84 11.82 -21.12
C HIS A 10 -28.96 12.19 -20.14
N ASN A 11 -30.01 12.88 -20.59
CA ASN A 11 -31.16 13.21 -19.75
C ASN A 11 -31.94 11.97 -19.29
N ASP A 12 -32.07 10.95 -20.14
CA ASP A 12 -32.70 9.68 -19.77
C ASP A 12 -31.86 8.91 -18.72
N GLN A 13 -30.53 8.96 -18.82
CA GLN A 13 -29.62 8.40 -17.82
C GLN A 13 -29.70 9.13 -16.47
N ILE A 14 -29.74 10.47 -16.49
CA ILE A 14 -29.89 11.29 -15.28
C ILE A 14 -31.18 10.95 -14.55
N LYS A 15 -32.31 10.82 -15.28
CA LYS A 15 -33.59 10.40 -14.69
C LYS A 15 -33.53 9.02 -14.02
N GLN A 16 -32.84 8.05 -14.64
CA GLN A 16 -32.68 6.73 -14.04
C GLN A 16 -31.91 6.80 -12.71
N TRP A 17 -30.87 7.63 -12.64
CA TRP A 17 -30.13 7.86 -11.41
C TRP A 17 -30.92 8.62 -10.35
N GLU A 18 -31.77 9.57 -10.75
CA GLU A 18 -32.70 10.24 -9.83
C GLU A 18 -33.69 9.25 -9.22
N GLU A 19 -34.28 8.37 -10.03
CA GLU A 19 -35.18 7.31 -9.57
C GLU A 19 -34.45 6.31 -8.65
N GLU A 20 -33.21 5.96 -8.97
CA GLU A 20 -32.38 5.08 -8.14
C GLU A 20 -32.06 5.70 -6.78
N LEU A 21 -31.67 6.98 -6.76
CA LEU A 21 -31.38 7.73 -5.54
C LEU A 21 -32.63 7.86 -4.66
N GLN A 22 -33.79 8.16 -5.25
CA GLN A 22 -35.06 8.24 -4.49
C GLN A 22 -35.48 6.88 -3.91
N LYS A 23 -35.23 5.78 -4.63
CA LYS A 23 -35.66 4.44 -4.22
C LYS A 23 -34.72 3.80 -3.19
N ASN A 24 -33.41 3.95 -3.39
CA ASN A 24 -32.39 3.23 -2.62
C ASN A 24 -31.66 4.13 -1.61
N GLY A 25 -31.81 5.45 -1.71
CA GLY A 25 -31.00 6.43 -0.96
C GLY A 25 -29.59 6.61 -1.51
N PHE A 26 -29.15 5.81 -2.48
CA PHE A 26 -27.83 5.90 -3.11
C PHE A 26 -27.81 5.36 -4.54
N ILE A 27 -26.79 5.76 -5.30
CA ILE A 27 -26.52 5.30 -6.66
C ILE A 27 -25.42 4.23 -6.62
N ARG A 28 -25.64 3.09 -7.30
CA ARG A 28 -24.72 1.94 -7.23
C ARG A 28 -23.43 2.13 -8.00
N ASN A 29 -23.47 2.79 -9.17
CA ASN A 29 -22.29 3.03 -10.00
C ASN A 29 -21.95 4.53 -10.04
N GLU A 30 -21.29 5.00 -8.98
CA GLU A 30 -20.80 6.39 -8.89
C GLU A 30 -19.75 6.71 -9.96
N ALA A 31 -19.00 5.71 -10.42
CA ALA A 31 -17.97 5.90 -11.44
C ALA A 31 -18.54 6.29 -12.81
N SER A 32 -19.72 5.76 -13.17
CA SER A 32 -20.37 6.07 -14.45
C SER A 32 -20.92 7.50 -14.51
N LEU A 33 -21.40 8.04 -13.37
CA LEU A 33 -21.77 9.45 -13.22
C LEU A 33 -20.57 10.37 -13.53
N LEU A 34 -19.43 10.08 -12.91
CA LEU A 34 -18.22 10.90 -13.02
C LEU A 34 -17.55 10.76 -14.40
N ALA A 35 -17.58 9.55 -14.98
CA ALA A 35 -17.13 9.31 -16.35
C ALA A 35 -17.95 10.10 -17.37
N LEU A 36 -19.26 10.25 -17.15
CA LEU A 36 -20.13 11.08 -18.00
C LEU A 36 -19.63 12.53 -18.01
N ILE A 37 -19.36 13.12 -16.84
CA ILE A 37 -18.90 14.51 -16.72
C ILE A 37 -17.58 14.74 -17.47
N LYS A 38 -16.66 13.77 -17.46
CA LYS A 38 -15.38 13.88 -18.19
C LYS A 38 -15.57 13.84 -19.71
N ASN A 39 -16.53 13.06 -20.19
CA ASN A 39 -16.80 12.89 -21.63
C ASN A 39 -17.62 14.04 -22.23
N ILE A 40 -18.12 14.94 -21.40
CA ILE A 40 -18.89 16.12 -21.80
C ILE A 40 -17.97 17.34 -21.79
N ASP A 41 -18.09 18.21 -22.81
CA ASP A 41 -17.37 19.49 -22.82
C ASP A 41 -17.81 20.37 -21.65
N GLN A 42 -16.87 20.67 -20.76
CA GLN A 42 -17.09 21.44 -19.52
C GLN A 42 -17.51 22.89 -19.79
N ASN A 43 -17.18 23.44 -20.97
CA ASN A 43 -17.51 24.81 -21.32
C ASN A 43 -18.93 24.94 -21.90
N GLU A 44 -19.43 23.92 -22.59
CA GLU A 44 -20.73 23.95 -23.26
C GLU A 44 -21.90 23.41 -22.40
N ASN A 45 -21.64 22.57 -21.39
CA ASN A 45 -22.69 21.84 -20.66
C ASN A 45 -22.62 21.98 -19.13
N LYS A 46 -22.38 23.20 -18.64
CA LYS A 46 -22.23 23.49 -17.20
C LYS A 46 -23.44 23.06 -16.36
N GLU A 47 -24.66 23.23 -16.87
CA GLU A 47 -25.90 22.83 -16.19
C GLU A 47 -25.96 21.31 -15.99
N LEU A 48 -25.70 20.54 -17.03
CA LEU A 48 -25.77 19.07 -16.98
C LEU A 48 -24.66 18.48 -16.09
N ILE A 49 -23.49 19.13 -16.04
CA ILE A 49 -22.42 18.76 -15.11
C ILE A 49 -22.82 19.07 -13.66
N ALA A 50 -23.49 20.20 -13.42
CA ALA A 50 -24.01 20.53 -12.10
C ALA A 50 -25.08 19.52 -11.64
N ASP A 51 -26.00 19.10 -12.52
CA ASP A 51 -26.99 18.06 -12.23
C ASP A 51 -26.33 16.76 -11.76
N VAL A 52 -25.36 16.28 -12.54
CA VAL A 52 -24.70 14.99 -12.29
C VAL A 52 -23.82 15.05 -11.03
N LEU A 53 -23.09 16.15 -10.79
CA LEU A 53 -22.33 16.36 -9.55
C LEU A 53 -23.25 16.44 -8.32
N THR A 54 -24.43 17.05 -8.47
CA THR A 54 -25.42 17.12 -7.39
C THR A 54 -25.91 15.72 -7.01
N LEU A 55 -26.26 14.90 -8.00
CA LEU A 55 -26.68 13.51 -7.75
C LEU A 55 -25.57 12.66 -7.15
N ALA A 56 -24.34 12.79 -7.66
CA ALA A 56 -23.18 12.10 -7.13
C ALA A 56 -22.90 12.50 -5.67
N GLY A 57 -22.96 13.80 -5.37
CA GLY A 57 -22.75 14.34 -4.03
C GLY A 57 -23.83 13.90 -3.04
N LEU A 58 -25.10 14.02 -3.40
CA LEU A 58 -26.22 13.58 -2.56
C LEU A 58 -26.20 12.07 -2.30
N SER A 59 -25.87 11.26 -3.32
CA SER A 59 -25.71 9.80 -3.17
C SER A 59 -24.65 9.42 -2.14
N ARG A 60 -23.55 10.18 -2.05
CA ARG A 60 -22.48 9.92 -1.08
C ARG A 60 -22.85 10.40 0.31
N LEU A 61 -23.43 11.60 0.40
CA LEU A 61 -23.82 12.18 1.69
C LEU A 61 -24.93 11.39 2.35
N ALA A 62 -25.84 10.79 1.57
CA ALA A 62 -26.84 9.86 2.11
C ALA A 62 -26.25 8.60 2.77
N LYS A 63 -25.02 8.20 2.43
CA LYS A 63 -24.29 7.10 3.10
C LYS A 63 -23.49 7.59 4.30
N ASN A 64 -22.93 8.79 4.21
CA ASN A 64 -22.14 9.42 5.26
C ASN A 64 -22.26 10.95 5.16
N ASP A 65 -22.99 11.56 6.09
CA ASP A 65 -23.24 13.01 6.11
C ASP A 65 -21.95 13.86 6.21
N GLN A 66 -20.81 13.25 6.56
CA GLN A 66 -19.49 13.90 6.64
C GLN A 66 -18.56 13.59 5.46
N ASP A 67 -19.05 13.00 4.37
CA ASP A 67 -18.23 12.65 3.21
C ASP A 67 -17.63 13.90 2.52
N SER A 68 -16.31 14.07 2.63
CA SER A 68 -15.53 15.18 2.08
C SER A 68 -15.71 15.36 0.58
N LEU A 69 -15.73 14.24 -0.15
CA LEU A 69 -15.86 14.20 -1.59
C LEU A 69 -17.26 14.65 -2.04
N GLY A 70 -18.29 14.15 -1.37
CA GLY A 70 -19.68 14.52 -1.60
C GLY A 70 -19.90 16.01 -1.39
N LEU A 71 -19.36 16.58 -0.30
CA LEU A 71 -19.38 18.02 -0.05
C LEU A 71 -18.66 18.81 -1.15
N ALA A 72 -17.47 18.36 -1.57
CA ALA A 72 -16.70 19.01 -2.62
C ALA A 72 -17.45 19.02 -3.97
N TRP A 73 -18.13 17.93 -4.30
CA TRP A 73 -18.94 17.84 -5.52
C TRP A 73 -20.18 18.71 -5.48
N ILE A 74 -20.91 18.76 -4.36
CA ILE A 74 -22.06 19.67 -4.21
C ILE A 74 -21.62 21.13 -4.31
N ARG A 75 -20.52 21.53 -3.65
CA ARG A 75 -19.98 22.89 -3.77
C ARG A 75 -19.57 23.22 -5.20
N LYS A 76 -18.95 22.27 -5.90
CA LYS A 76 -18.58 22.45 -7.32
C LYS A 76 -19.82 22.57 -8.20
N ALA A 77 -20.86 21.76 -7.97
CA ALA A 77 -22.13 21.83 -8.68
C ALA A 77 -22.77 23.21 -8.55
N TYR A 78 -22.84 23.73 -7.32
CA TYR A 78 -23.38 25.06 -7.05
C TYR A 78 -22.56 26.19 -7.70
N SER A 79 -21.23 26.07 -7.71
CA SER A 79 -20.36 27.03 -8.41
C SER A 79 -20.56 27.05 -9.93
N LEU A 80 -21.01 25.93 -10.50
CA LEU A 80 -21.26 25.78 -11.94
C LEU A 80 -22.69 26.21 -12.33
N ASN A 81 -23.67 25.99 -11.45
CA ASN A 81 -25.06 26.43 -11.62
C ASN A 81 -25.66 26.84 -10.27
N SER A 82 -25.70 28.16 -10.01
CA SER A 82 -26.28 28.74 -8.79
C SER A 82 -27.80 28.61 -8.69
N ASN A 83 -28.49 28.26 -9.79
CA ASN A 83 -29.94 28.07 -9.83
C ASN A 83 -30.33 26.58 -9.64
N GLN A 84 -29.38 25.71 -9.32
CA GLN A 84 -29.63 24.30 -9.09
C GLN A 84 -30.30 24.09 -7.72
N GLU A 85 -31.62 23.93 -7.72
CA GLU A 85 -32.47 23.89 -6.52
C GLU A 85 -31.97 22.89 -5.46
N LYS A 86 -31.70 21.63 -5.85
CA LYS A 86 -31.25 20.57 -4.93
C LYS A 86 -29.89 20.83 -4.29
N ALA A 87 -28.92 21.36 -5.04
CA ALA A 87 -27.58 21.67 -4.52
C ALA A 87 -27.59 22.93 -3.64
N GLY A 88 -28.39 23.93 -4.01
CA GLY A 88 -28.62 25.13 -3.22
C GLY A 88 -29.21 24.81 -1.85
N ILE A 89 -30.32 24.05 -1.81
CA ILE A 89 -30.97 23.64 -0.56
C ILE A 89 -29.98 22.91 0.36
N PHE A 90 -29.16 22.01 -0.18
CA PHE A 90 -28.21 21.25 0.64
C PHE A 90 -27.05 22.10 1.18
N ILE A 91 -26.50 23.02 0.38
CA ILE A 91 -25.49 23.97 0.87
C ILE A 91 -26.07 24.90 1.93
N GLU A 92 -27.31 25.35 1.75
CA GLU A 92 -28.00 26.22 2.70
C GLU A 92 -28.28 25.48 4.02
N GLN A 93 -28.62 24.19 3.99
CA GLN A 93 -28.69 23.33 5.19
C GLN A 93 -27.34 23.17 5.92
N LEU A 94 -26.22 23.16 5.19
CA LEU A 94 -24.88 23.15 5.79
C LEU A 94 -24.51 24.53 6.37
N GLU A 95 -24.86 25.61 5.69
CA GLU A 95 -24.60 26.97 6.13
C GLU A 95 -25.50 27.41 7.30
N TRP A 96 -26.68 26.80 7.47
CA TRP A 96 -27.53 26.94 8.66
C TRP A 96 -26.71 26.77 9.94
N LYS A 97 -25.97 25.66 10.10
CA LYS A 97 -25.14 25.42 11.29
C LYS A 97 -24.02 26.45 11.48
N ASN A 98 -23.50 27.06 10.41
CA ASN A 98 -22.47 28.09 10.54
C ASN A 98 -22.99 29.37 11.23
N LYS A 99 -24.31 29.58 11.29
CA LYS A 99 -24.95 30.73 11.94
C LYS A 99 -25.12 30.55 13.46
N GLU A 100 -24.87 29.36 14.03
CA GLU A 100 -24.98 29.07 15.47
C GLU A 100 -24.23 30.11 16.33
N ASN A 101 -22.99 30.43 15.93
CA ASN A 101 -22.12 31.33 16.69
C ASN A 101 -22.46 32.83 16.54
N LEU A 102 -23.53 33.22 15.83
CA LEU A 102 -23.83 34.63 15.58
C LEU A 102 -24.13 35.41 16.88
N LEU A 103 -24.99 34.88 17.74
CA LEU A 103 -25.31 35.51 19.04
C LEU A 103 -24.22 35.31 20.11
N HIS A 104 -23.19 34.48 19.86
CA HIS A 104 -22.04 34.36 20.77
C HIS A 104 -21.25 35.68 20.88
N MET A 105 -21.39 36.59 19.92
CA MET A 105 -20.82 37.94 19.98
C MET A 105 -21.39 38.75 21.16
N LEU A 106 -22.64 38.48 21.58
CA LEU A 106 -23.30 39.12 22.72
C LEU A 106 -22.86 38.47 24.04
N SER A 107 -21.55 38.51 24.30
CA SER A 107 -20.94 38.04 25.55
C SER A 107 -20.42 39.23 26.33
N PHE A 108 -21.17 39.60 27.37
CA PHE A 108 -20.91 40.83 28.11
C PHE A 108 -20.06 40.57 29.37
N PRO A 109 -19.11 41.46 29.70
CA PRO A 109 -18.35 41.38 30.93
C PRO A 109 -19.24 41.64 32.16
N PRO A 110 -19.05 40.90 33.27
CA PRO A 110 -19.89 41.08 34.46
C PRO A 110 -19.56 42.39 35.17
N ILE A 111 -20.59 43.19 35.46
CA ILE A 111 -20.46 44.38 36.32
C ILE A 111 -20.74 43.96 37.76
N ARG A 112 -19.77 44.15 38.66
CA ARG A 112 -19.98 43.88 40.10
C ARG A 112 -20.33 45.19 40.81
N GLU A 113 -21.28 45.12 41.73
CA GLU A 113 -21.64 46.28 42.55
C GLU A 113 -20.45 46.80 43.38
N THR A 114 -19.48 45.93 43.70
CA THR A 114 -18.24 46.22 44.45
C THR A 114 -17.14 46.91 43.62
N ASP A 115 -17.29 47.01 42.30
CA ASP A 115 -16.26 47.59 41.45
C ASP A 115 -16.16 49.12 41.62
N ASN A 116 -14.94 49.64 41.47
CA ASN A 116 -14.72 51.08 41.57
C ASN A 116 -15.35 51.82 40.38
N LYS A 117 -15.57 53.14 40.52
CA LYS A 117 -16.24 53.98 39.51
C LYS A 117 -15.59 53.87 38.12
N GLN A 118 -14.26 53.80 38.05
CA GLN A 118 -13.54 53.71 36.77
C GLN A 118 -13.72 52.35 36.10
N ALA A 119 -13.67 51.26 36.87
CA ALA A 119 -13.90 49.91 36.39
C ALA A 119 -15.33 49.76 35.83
N LYS A 120 -16.35 50.26 36.55
CA LYS A 120 -17.75 50.24 36.07
C LYS A 120 -17.92 50.98 34.74
N LEU A 121 -17.31 52.16 34.58
CA LEU A 121 -17.36 52.91 33.33
C LEU A 121 -16.65 52.17 32.18
N GLN A 122 -15.49 51.55 32.45
CA GLN A 122 -14.78 50.73 31.46
C GLN A 122 -15.60 49.52 31.02
N THR A 123 -16.25 48.83 31.95
CA THR A 123 -17.09 47.67 31.64
C THR A 123 -18.31 48.08 30.81
N VAL A 124 -18.94 49.23 31.10
CA VAL A 124 -20.09 49.72 30.33
C VAL A 124 -19.69 50.17 28.92
N GLU A 125 -18.52 50.79 28.75
CA GLU A 125 -17.99 51.08 27.41
C GLU A 125 -17.71 49.81 26.61
N GLN A 126 -17.20 48.74 27.24
CA GLN A 126 -17.05 47.43 26.59
C GLN A 126 -18.40 46.85 26.17
N ILE A 127 -19.44 46.97 27.01
CA ILE A 127 -20.81 46.54 26.66
C ILE A 127 -21.29 47.30 25.42
N LYS A 128 -21.12 48.62 25.38
CA LYS A 128 -21.52 49.45 24.23
C LYS A 128 -20.77 49.10 22.95
N GLU A 129 -19.46 48.82 23.04
CA GLU A 129 -18.65 48.41 21.89
C GLU A 129 -19.14 47.06 21.32
N ILE A 130 -19.46 46.09 22.19
CA ILE A 130 -20.01 44.79 21.79
C ILE A 130 -21.38 44.97 21.13
N SER A 131 -22.26 45.76 21.74
CA SER A 131 -23.60 46.06 21.22
C SER A 131 -23.55 46.73 19.83
N GLN A 132 -22.65 47.71 19.62
CA GLN A 132 -22.52 48.40 18.33
C GLN A 132 -22.02 47.46 17.22
N LYS A 133 -21.00 46.65 17.50
CA LYS A 133 -20.48 45.65 16.55
C LYS A 133 -21.54 44.61 16.16
N PHE A 134 -22.37 44.22 17.12
CA PHE A 134 -23.48 43.31 16.86
C PHE A 134 -24.52 43.94 15.92
N LEU A 135 -24.95 45.18 16.19
CA LEU A 135 -25.94 45.88 15.36
C LEU A 135 -25.49 46.02 13.90
N GLU A 136 -24.21 46.34 13.65
CA GLU A 136 -23.65 46.39 12.29
C GLU A 136 -23.71 45.03 11.58
N LYS A 137 -23.36 43.96 12.29
CA LYS A 137 -23.31 42.61 11.73
C LYS A 137 -24.71 42.01 11.50
N VAL A 138 -25.66 42.28 12.38
CA VAL A 138 -27.03 41.75 12.25
C VAL A 138 -27.74 42.31 11.03
N GLU A 139 -27.50 43.56 10.68
CA GLU A 139 -28.14 44.18 9.50
C GLU A 139 -27.68 43.50 8.20
N GLU A 140 -26.38 43.19 8.07
CA GLU A 140 -25.85 42.43 6.93
C GLU A 140 -26.39 40.99 6.88
N GLU A 141 -26.51 40.34 8.03
CA GLU A 141 -27.02 38.98 8.16
C GLU A 141 -28.53 38.88 7.83
N LYS A 142 -29.33 39.87 8.22
CA LYS A 142 -30.76 39.94 7.90
C LYS A 142 -31.02 40.10 6.40
N ASP A 143 -30.27 40.97 5.72
CA ASP A 143 -30.37 41.13 4.25
C ASP A 143 -30.01 39.83 3.51
N GLN A 144 -29.07 39.04 4.04
CA GLN A 144 -28.77 37.70 3.51
C GLN A 144 -29.92 36.72 3.76
N LEU A 145 -30.49 36.68 4.97
CA LEU A 145 -31.61 35.81 5.35
C LEU A 145 -32.87 36.10 4.50
N GLU A 146 -33.19 37.36 4.25
CA GLU A 146 -34.35 37.76 3.45
C GLU A 146 -34.20 37.29 2.00
N LYS A 147 -33.01 37.47 1.40
CA LYS A 147 -32.70 36.99 0.04
C LYS A 147 -32.76 35.47 -0.08
N LEU A 148 -32.43 34.74 0.99
CA LEU A 148 -32.47 33.28 1.04
C LEU A 148 -33.92 32.76 1.14
N LYS A 149 -34.76 33.39 1.97
CA LYS A 149 -36.19 33.03 2.10
C LYS A 149 -36.94 33.09 0.77
N PHE A 150 -36.62 34.04 -0.11
CA PHE A 150 -37.24 34.14 -1.44
C PHE A 150 -36.90 32.95 -2.38
N LYS A 151 -35.85 32.18 -2.08
CA LYS A 151 -35.40 31.05 -2.90
C LYS A 151 -35.84 29.68 -2.36
N LEU A 152 -36.26 29.61 -1.10
CA LEU A 152 -36.60 28.36 -0.43
C LEU A 152 -38.01 27.88 -0.81
N THR A 153 -38.12 26.60 -1.18
CA THR A 153 -39.39 25.91 -1.47
C THR A 153 -39.81 24.92 -0.37
N ASP A 154 -38.90 24.56 0.54
CA ASP A 154 -39.17 23.64 1.66
C ASP A 154 -39.85 24.38 2.83
N HIS A 155 -41.06 23.95 3.17
CA HIS A 155 -41.87 24.54 4.24
C HIS A 155 -41.25 24.44 5.63
N GLN A 156 -40.49 23.36 5.92
CA GLN A 156 -39.91 23.15 7.24
C GLN A 156 -38.66 24.03 7.45
N LEU A 157 -37.83 24.19 6.41
CA LEU A 157 -36.73 25.15 6.42
C LEU A 157 -37.24 26.60 6.48
N LEU A 158 -38.31 26.92 5.73
CA LEU A 158 -38.93 28.26 5.78
C LEU A 158 -39.38 28.64 7.19
N GLU A 159 -39.93 27.69 7.94
CA GLU A 159 -40.32 27.90 9.35
C GLU A 159 -39.08 28.12 10.24
N GLN A 160 -38.03 27.31 10.08
CA GLN A 160 -36.76 27.46 10.82
C GLN A 160 -36.09 28.82 10.59
N TYR A 161 -35.97 29.24 9.32
CA TYR A 161 -35.42 30.55 8.95
C TYR A 161 -36.32 31.70 9.41
N SER A 162 -37.63 31.48 9.55
CA SER A 162 -38.54 32.51 10.11
C SER A 162 -38.38 32.69 11.60
N ASN A 163 -38.25 31.59 12.35
CA ASN A 163 -37.96 31.66 13.78
C ASN A 163 -36.59 32.32 14.05
N MET A 164 -35.61 32.07 13.18
CA MET A 164 -34.30 32.71 13.25
C MET A 164 -34.37 34.24 13.07
N GLU A 165 -35.14 34.70 12.08
CA GLU A 165 -35.34 36.14 11.84
C GLU A 165 -36.03 36.81 13.01
N GLU A 166 -37.07 36.19 13.57
CA GLU A 166 -37.79 36.69 14.74
C GLU A 166 -36.87 36.82 15.97
N LEU A 167 -36.02 35.83 16.23
CA LEU A 167 -35.04 35.91 17.32
C LEU A 167 -33.96 36.98 17.06
N LEU A 168 -33.57 37.22 15.81
CA LEU A 168 -32.65 38.31 15.46
C LEU A 168 -33.30 39.69 15.58
N ASP A 169 -34.58 39.83 15.28
CA ASP A 169 -35.38 41.03 15.56
C ASP A 169 -35.41 41.30 17.07
N ASN A 170 -35.79 40.31 17.86
CA ASN A 170 -35.84 40.43 19.32
C ASN A 170 -34.47 40.77 19.92
N ALA A 171 -33.40 40.12 19.45
CA ALA A 171 -32.04 40.42 19.90
C ALA A 171 -31.62 41.86 19.53
N GLN A 172 -31.98 42.32 18.33
CA GLN A 172 -31.66 43.68 17.89
C GLN A 172 -32.38 44.73 18.75
N GLU A 173 -33.68 44.53 19.03
CA GLU A 173 -34.46 45.44 19.88
C GLU A 173 -33.90 45.52 21.30
N GLU A 174 -33.61 44.38 21.93
CA GLU A 174 -33.06 44.36 23.29
C GLU A 174 -31.63 44.93 23.36
N VAL A 175 -30.82 44.77 22.31
CA VAL A 175 -29.50 45.42 22.23
C VAL A 175 -29.63 46.95 22.10
N PHE A 176 -30.63 47.46 21.38
CA PHE A 176 -30.92 48.90 21.36
C PHE A 176 -31.33 49.43 22.74
N ILE A 177 -32.17 48.67 23.47
CA ILE A 177 -32.59 49.00 24.84
C ILE A 177 -31.37 49.02 25.77
N LEU A 178 -30.50 48.00 25.67
CA LEU A 178 -29.27 47.91 26.45
C LEU A 178 -28.34 49.10 26.19
N LEU A 179 -28.17 49.50 24.93
CA LEU A 179 -27.28 50.60 24.55
C LEU A 179 -27.80 51.94 25.11
N LYS A 180 -29.12 52.16 25.06
CA LYS A 180 -29.76 53.32 25.67
C LYS A 180 -29.60 53.32 27.20
N ALA A 181 -29.85 52.20 27.86
CA ALA A 181 -29.69 52.06 29.31
C ALA A 181 -28.22 52.24 29.75
N ALA A 182 -27.27 51.77 28.94
CA ALA A 182 -25.84 51.96 29.17
C ALA A 182 -25.43 53.43 29.06
N ASP A 183 -25.95 54.18 28.08
CA ASP A 183 -25.73 55.63 27.95
C ASP A 183 -26.28 56.40 29.15
N GLU A 184 -27.51 56.11 29.57
CA GLU A 184 -28.15 56.73 30.73
C GLU A 184 -27.42 56.38 32.04
N TYR A 185 -26.93 55.14 32.16
CA TYR A 185 -26.11 54.71 33.29
C TYR A 185 -24.77 55.48 33.36
N VAL A 186 -24.05 55.62 32.24
CA VAL A 186 -22.81 56.40 32.17
C VAL A 186 -23.05 57.85 32.59
N GLN A 187 -24.13 58.47 32.10
CA GLN A 187 -24.50 59.84 32.49
C GLN A 187 -24.81 59.95 33.98
N SER A 188 -25.48 58.96 34.57
CA SER A 188 -25.77 58.92 36.02
C SER A 188 -24.51 58.77 36.88
N VAL A 189 -23.53 58.00 36.40
CA VAL A 189 -22.26 57.76 37.10
C VAL A 189 -21.35 58.99 37.02
N VAL A 190 -21.37 59.74 35.91
CA VAL A 190 -20.62 60.99 35.74
C VAL A 190 -21.28 62.17 36.48
N GLY A 191 -22.61 62.17 36.60
CA GLY A 191 -23.40 63.21 37.26
C GLY A 191 -23.30 63.28 38.79
N VAL A 192 -24.03 64.24 39.38
CA VAL A 192 -24.01 64.52 40.84
C VAL A 192 -24.87 63.52 41.64
N PHE A 193 -25.77 62.78 40.98
CA PHE A 193 -26.67 61.80 41.62
C PHE A 193 -26.64 60.46 40.87
N TYR A 194 -26.24 59.38 41.56
CA TYR A 194 -26.37 58.02 41.08
C TYR A 194 -27.85 57.59 41.13
N HIS A 195 -28.39 57.06 40.04
CA HIS A 195 -29.74 56.49 40.00
C HIS A 195 -29.63 54.99 39.80
N SER A 196 -30.00 54.21 40.83
CA SER A 196 -29.96 52.74 40.78
C SER A 196 -30.91 52.16 39.74
N ALA A 197 -31.93 52.91 39.31
CA ALA A 197 -32.90 52.50 38.30
C ALA A 197 -32.24 52.12 36.96
N TYR A 198 -31.29 52.94 36.46
CA TYR A 198 -30.60 52.67 35.18
C TYR A 198 -29.71 51.43 35.22
N TYR A 199 -29.13 51.14 36.39
CA TYR A 199 -28.39 49.89 36.58
C TYR A 199 -29.31 48.68 36.52
N THR A 200 -30.50 48.78 37.12
CA THR A 200 -31.52 47.73 37.07
C THR A 200 -32.02 47.51 35.64
N GLU A 201 -32.33 48.57 34.91
CA GLU A 201 -32.77 48.49 33.50
C GLU A 201 -31.70 47.85 32.60
N MET A 202 -30.43 48.24 32.76
CA MET A 202 -29.32 47.62 32.04
C MET A 202 -29.17 46.13 32.39
N LYS A 203 -29.36 45.76 33.66
CA LYS A 203 -29.29 44.37 34.11
C LYS A 203 -30.45 43.53 33.53
N GLU A 204 -31.66 44.08 33.51
CA GLU A 204 -32.82 43.41 32.91
C GLU A 204 -32.64 43.19 31.41
N ALA A 205 -32.09 44.17 30.68
CA ALA A 205 -31.79 44.01 29.26
C ALA A 205 -30.73 42.92 29.01
N LEU A 206 -29.69 42.85 29.87
CA LEU A 206 -28.69 41.77 29.81
C LEU A 206 -29.30 40.39 30.06
N GLU A 207 -30.22 40.27 31.02
CA GLU A 207 -30.92 39.01 31.32
C GLU A 207 -31.78 38.56 30.14
N ARG A 208 -32.53 39.46 29.50
CA ARG A 208 -33.34 39.15 28.30
C ARG A 208 -32.50 38.75 27.09
N ILE A 209 -31.36 39.41 26.86
CA ILE A 209 -30.45 39.01 25.78
C ILE A 209 -29.91 37.59 26.03
N GLU A 210 -29.65 37.22 27.27
CA GLU A 210 -29.23 35.86 27.61
C GLU A 210 -30.36 34.83 27.41
N GLU A 211 -31.62 35.19 27.67
CA GLU A 211 -32.79 34.37 27.33
C GLU A 211 -32.89 34.15 25.81
N ILE A 212 -32.77 35.20 25.00
CA ILE A 212 -32.80 35.11 23.53
C ILE A 212 -31.63 34.25 23.01
N LYS A 213 -30.44 34.35 23.62
CA LYS A 213 -29.30 33.47 23.30
C LYS A 213 -29.59 32.01 23.59
N ASN A 214 -30.30 31.70 24.67
CA ASN A 214 -30.68 30.33 24.98
C ASN A 214 -31.71 29.78 23.97
N GLU A 215 -32.70 30.60 23.60
CA GLU A 215 -33.68 30.26 22.55
C GLU A 215 -33.03 30.06 21.18
N TRP A 216 -32.04 30.90 20.84
CA TRP A 216 -31.24 30.75 19.64
C TRP A 216 -30.47 29.44 19.62
N ASN A 217 -29.78 29.11 20.71
CA ASN A 217 -29.04 27.85 20.82
C ASN A 217 -29.98 26.63 20.70
N LEU A 218 -31.23 26.74 21.16
CA LEU A 218 -32.23 25.69 21.01
C LEU A 218 -32.66 25.47 19.55
N LEU A 219 -32.52 26.46 18.65
CA LEU A 219 -32.75 26.26 17.20
C LEU A 219 -31.67 25.38 16.55
N PHE A 220 -30.45 25.39 17.10
CA PHE A 220 -29.30 24.62 16.61
C PHE A 220 -28.99 23.38 17.42
N ALA A 221 -29.64 23.23 18.58
CA ALA A 221 -29.68 21.97 19.30
C ALA A 221 -30.31 20.96 18.35
N ASP A 222 -29.45 20.22 17.64
CA ASP A 222 -29.87 19.00 16.96
C ASP A 222 -30.75 18.26 17.96
N LYS A 223 -31.91 17.73 17.52
CA LYS A 223 -32.35 16.46 18.11
C LYS A 223 -31.10 15.62 18.05
N GLU A 224 -30.42 15.41 19.18
CA GLU A 224 -29.21 14.61 19.23
C GLU A 224 -29.56 13.37 18.40
N LYS A 225 -29.01 13.30 17.18
CA LYS A 225 -28.93 12.02 16.50
C LYS A 225 -28.21 11.23 17.56
N GLU A 226 -28.93 10.24 18.13
CA GLU A 226 -28.32 9.22 18.97
C GLU A 226 -26.95 9.00 18.34
N ILE A 227 -25.88 9.40 19.04
CA ILE A 227 -24.53 9.11 18.59
C ILE A 227 -24.62 7.63 18.25
N GLU A 228 -24.56 7.29 16.96
CA GLU A 228 -24.67 5.90 16.55
C GLU A 228 -23.71 5.18 17.46
N PRO A 229 -24.18 4.22 18.29
CA PRO A 229 -23.33 3.61 19.28
C PRO A 229 -22.08 3.16 18.54
N ASP A 230 -20.89 3.52 19.05
CA ASP A 230 -19.63 3.08 18.48
C ASP A 230 -19.80 1.62 18.08
N LEU A 231 -19.61 1.32 16.80
CA LEU A 231 -19.85 0.00 16.23
C LEU A 231 -19.29 -1.03 17.18
N THR A 232 -20.12 -1.97 17.61
CA THR A 232 -19.65 -3.02 18.49
C THR A 232 -18.49 -3.75 17.79
N PRO A 233 -17.48 -4.23 18.52
CA PRO A 233 -16.38 -5.00 17.94
C PRO A 233 -16.83 -6.18 17.05
N ILE A 234 -18.05 -6.69 17.26
CA ILE A 234 -18.66 -7.69 16.38
C ILE A 234 -19.23 -7.08 15.09
N GLU A 235 -19.81 -5.89 15.13
CA GLU A 235 -20.21 -5.19 13.91
C GLU A 235 -18.99 -4.77 13.08
N GLU A 236 -17.91 -4.32 13.72
CA GLU A 236 -16.61 -4.08 13.05
C GLU A 236 -16.07 -5.36 12.39
N LEU A 237 -16.22 -6.53 13.04
CA LEU A 237 -15.84 -7.83 12.47
C LEU A 237 -16.64 -8.13 11.20
N GLU A 238 -17.94 -7.84 11.18
CA GLU A 238 -18.82 -8.10 10.04
C GLU A 238 -18.49 -7.20 8.84
N GLN A 239 -18.05 -5.97 9.09
CA GLN A 239 -17.61 -5.04 8.05
C GLN A 239 -16.28 -5.44 7.39
N LEU A 240 -15.51 -6.37 7.96
CA LEU A 240 -14.33 -6.91 7.30
C LEU A 240 -14.74 -7.69 6.05
N ILE A 241 -14.09 -7.41 4.93
CA ILE A 241 -14.34 -8.09 3.66
C ILE A 241 -13.87 -9.54 3.76
N GLY A 242 -14.71 -10.50 3.36
CA GLY A 242 -14.39 -11.92 3.33
C GLY A 242 -14.22 -12.56 4.72
N LEU A 243 -13.29 -13.52 4.83
CA LEU A 243 -12.92 -14.19 6.10
C LEU A 243 -14.07 -14.91 6.82
N GLU A 244 -15.09 -15.37 6.11
CA GLU A 244 -16.33 -15.95 6.68
C GLU A 244 -16.09 -17.06 7.74
N LYS A 245 -15.12 -17.94 7.49
CA LYS A 245 -14.74 -18.99 8.46
C LYS A 245 -14.16 -18.41 9.75
N VAL A 246 -13.38 -17.33 9.64
CA VAL A 246 -12.79 -16.64 10.80
C VAL A 246 -13.87 -15.86 11.54
N LYS A 247 -14.76 -15.16 10.84
CA LYS A 247 -15.90 -14.45 11.44
C LYS A 247 -16.76 -15.38 12.28
N GLY A 248 -17.14 -16.54 11.72
CA GLY A 248 -17.91 -17.55 12.46
C GLY A 248 -17.21 -18.01 13.74
N ARG A 249 -15.92 -18.38 13.65
CA ARG A 249 -15.14 -18.80 14.82
C ARG A 249 -14.98 -17.69 15.87
N MET A 250 -14.83 -16.44 15.43
CA MET A 250 -14.72 -15.28 16.30
C MET A 250 -16.03 -14.99 17.02
N LYS A 251 -17.18 -15.13 16.34
CA LYS A 251 -18.52 -15.05 16.96
C LYS A 251 -18.69 -16.12 18.03
N ASP A 252 -18.34 -17.37 17.73
CA ASP A 252 -18.39 -18.47 18.70
C ASP A 252 -17.53 -18.16 19.94
N PHE A 253 -16.33 -17.62 19.72
CA PHE A 253 -15.42 -17.23 20.79
C PHE A 253 -15.95 -16.05 21.62
N TYR A 254 -16.52 -15.03 20.98
CA TYR A 254 -17.17 -13.90 21.65
C TYR A 254 -18.33 -14.37 22.54
N GLN A 255 -19.22 -15.21 22.01
CA GLN A 255 -20.34 -15.75 22.77
C GLN A 255 -19.86 -16.60 23.95
N PHE A 256 -18.79 -17.37 23.76
CA PHE A 256 -18.18 -18.14 24.84
C PHE A 256 -17.63 -17.24 25.97
N LEU A 257 -16.92 -16.17 25.63
CA LEU A 257 -16.40 -15.22 26.63
C LEU A 257 -17.53 -14.49 27.37
N LYS A 258 -18.57 -14.08 26.66
CA LYS A 258 -19.78 -13.49 27.25
C LYS A 258 -20.45 -14.45 28.24
N TYR A 259 -20.64 -15.71 27.83
CA TYR A 259 -21.18 -16.76 28.70
C TYR A 259 -20.32 -16.98 29.96
N GLN A 260 -18.99 -16.98 29.83
CA GLN A 260 -18.08 -17.12 30.99
C GLN A 260 -18.15 -15.91 31.93
N LYS A 261 -18.27 -14.69 31.39
CA LYS A 261 -18.46 -13.46 32.18
C LYS A 261 -19.72 -13.54 33.03
N GLU A 262 -20.83 -13.93 32.43
CA GLU A 262 -22.12 -14.10 33.12
C GLU A 262 -22.04 -15.20 34.19
N ARG A 263 -21.39 -16.33 33.89
CA ARG A 263 -21.16 -17.39 34.89
C ARG A 263 -20.35 -16.93 36.09
N LYS A 264 -19.29 -16.16 35.87
CA LYS A 264 -18.48 -15.58 36.96
C LYS A 264 -19.28 -14.58 37.78
N ALA A 265 -20.10 -13.75 37.13
CA ALA A 265 -20.99 -12.81 37.82
C ALA A 265 -22.00 -13.52 38.73
N LEU A 266 -22.46 -14.72 38.33
CA LEU A 266 -23.33 -15.59 39.12
C LEU A 266 -22.58 -16.42 40.19
N GLY A 267 -21.26 -16.27 40.32
CA GLY A 267 -20.46 -16.94 41.34
C GLY A 267 -20.05 -18.38 41.03
N PHE A 268 -20.26 -18.87 39.80
CA PHE A 268 -19.78 -20.20 39.40
C PHE A 268 -18.26 -20.20 39.22
N GLN A 269 -17.58 -21.20 39.80
CA GLN A 269 -16.15 -21.38 39.63
C GLN A 269 -15.84 -22.21 38.37
N SER A 270 -14.99 -21.66 37.50
CA SER A 270 -14.38 -22.39 36.39
C SER A 270 -12.95 -22.75 36.80
N LYS A 271 -12.68 -24.05 37.03
CA LYS A 271 -11.35 -24.52 37.50
C LYS A 271 -10.26 -24.43 36.42
N ASP A 272 -10.66 -24.42 35.15
CA ASP A 272 -9.80 -24.26 33.99
C ASP A 272 -10.20 -22.97 33.26
N GLU A 273 -9.54 -21.87 33.55
CA GLU A 273 -9.67 -20.66 32.72
C GLU A 273 -8.99 -20.92 31.38
N ASN A 274 -9.74 -20.75 30.28
CA ASN A 274 -9.17 -20.89 28.95
C ASN A 274 -8.10 -19.82 28.71
N SER A 275 -6.99 -20.24 28.10
CA SER A 275 -5.93 -19.34 27.69
C SER A 275 -6.47 -18.23 26.78
N LEU A 276 -6.10 -16.99 27.08
CA LEU A 276 -6.37 -15.82 26.23
C LEU A 276 -5.36 -15.69 25.08
N HIS A 277 -4.30 -16.51 25.08
CA HIS A 277 -3.24 -16.42 24.09
C HIS A 277 -3.68 -17.04 22.76
N MET A 278 -3.45 -16.35 21.64
CA MET A 278 -3.87 -16.77 20.30
C MET A 278 -2.71 -16.93 19.33
N VAL A 279 -2.91 -17.77 18.32
CA VAL A 279 -1.99 -17.90 17.17
C VAL A 279 -2.76 -17.56 15.89
N LEU A 280 -2.30 -16.53 15.19
CA LEU A 280 -2.84 -16.09 13.91
C LEU A 280 -1.89 -16.50 12.77
N THR A 281 -2.34 -17.41 11.91
CA THR A 281 -1.53 -17.87 10.78
C THR A 281 -2.13 -17.41 9.45
N GLY A 282 -1.28 -17.12 8.48
CA GLY A 282 -1.72 -16.79 7.12
C GLY A 282 -0.65 -16.04 6.35
N ASN A 283 -0.85 -15.90 5.04
CA ASN A 283 0.07 -15.18 4.16
C ASN A 283 0.10 -13.67 4.45
N PRO A 284 1.03 -12.90 3.86
CA PRO A 284 1.10 -11.46 4.10
C PRO A 284 -0.17 -10.79 3.60
N GLY A 285 -0.65 -9.78 4.33
CA GLY A 285 -1.83 -9.01 3.93
C GLY A 285 -3.19 -9.74 4.05
N THR A 286 -3.27 -10.87 4.77
CA THR A 286 -4.56 -11.53 5.07
C THR A 286 -5.32 -10.93 6.26
N GLY A 287 -4.78 -9.88 6.91
CA GLY A 287 -5.46 -9.17 8.01
C GLY A 287 -5.07 -9.58 9.43
N LYS A 288 -3.94 -10.29 9.64
CA LYS A 288 -3.49 -10.75 10.98
C LYS A 288 -3.45 -9.63 12.04
N SER A 289 -2.78 -8.51 11.75
CA SER A 289 -2.66 -7.38 12.69
C SER A 289 -4.01 -6.68 12.92
N THR A 290 -4.85 -6.61 11.89
CA THR A 290 -6.22 -6.07 11.99
C THR A 290 -7.07 -6.92 12.93
N LEU A 291 -7.02 -8.24 12.79
CA LEU A 291 -7.74 -9.17 13.66
C LEU A 291 -7.22 -9.13 15.11
N ALA A 292 -5.92 -8.93 15.32
CA ALA A 292 -5.34 -8.77 16.65
C ALA A 292 -5.86 -7.52 17.38
N ARG A 293 -5.99 -6.39 16.68
CA ARG A 293 -6.62 -5.17 17.20
C ARG A 293 -8.08 -5.39 17.57
N LEU A 294 -8.81 -6.09 16.72
CA LEU A 294 -10.22 -6.40 16.97
C LEU A 294 -10.41 -7.31 18.19
N LEU A 295 -9.53 -8.31 18.35
CA LEU A 295 -9.52 -9.17 19.54
C LEU A 295 -9.26 -8.37 20.82
N ALA A 296 -8.36 -7.38 20.79
CA ALA A 296 -8.12 -6.51 21.94
C ALA A 296 -9.36 -5.71 22.33
N LYS A 297 -10.09 -5.17 21.35
CA LYS A 297 -11.39 -4.50 21.58
C LYS A 297 -12.41 -5.44 22.20
N ILE A 298 -12.56 -6.66 21.64
CA ILE A 298 -13.47 -7.69 22.17
C ILE A 298 -13.13 -8.04 23.63
N TYR A 299 -11.84 -8.24 23.93
CA TYR A 299 -11.42 -8.53 25.30
C TYR A 299 -11.71 -7.39 26.27
N HIS A 300 -11.55 -6.14 25.82
CA HIS A 300 -11.84 -4.97 26.64
C HIS A 300 -13.34 -4.80 26.92
N GLU A 301 -14.17 -4.87 25.87
CA GLU A 301 -15.64 -4.77 25.96
C GLU A 301 -16.22 -5.83 26.90
N LEU A 302 -15.73 -7.07 26.81
CA LEU A 302 -16.16 -8.16 27.67
C LEU A 302 -15.55 -8.08 29.08
N GLY A 303 -14.68 -7.12 29.36
CA GLY A 303 -14.04 -6.93 30.67
C GLY A 303 -13.05 -8.05 31.03
N VAL A 304 -12.57 -8.77 30.02
CA VAL A 304 -11.51 -9.79 30.16
C VAL A 304 -10.16 -9.10 30.36
N LEU A 305 -9.96 -7.97 29.67
CA LEU A 305 -8.79 -7.11 29.74
C LEU A 305 -9.21 -5.68 30.07
N THR A 306 -8.36 -4.91 30.76
CA THR A 306 -8.70 -3.57 31.23
C THR A 306 -8.50 -2.47 30.19
N LYS A 307 -7.82 -2.77 29.07
CA LYS A 307 -7.49 -1.85 27.98
C LYS A 307 -7.70 -2.55 26.63
N GLU A 308 -8.07 -1.77 25.62
CA GLU A 308 -8.15 -2.21 24.22
C GLU A 308 -6.81 -2.12 23.45
N GLN A 309 -5.72 -1.71 24.11
CA GLN A 309 -4.43 -1.45 23.47
C GLN A 309 -3.74 -2.74 23.00
N VAL A 310 -3.21 -2.69 21.77
CA VAL A 310 -2.25 -3.67 21.24
C VAL A 310 -0.84 -3.10 21.25
N VAL A 311 0.09 -3.81 21.86
CA VAL A 311 1.52 -3.52 21.78
C VAL A 311 2.12 -4.45 20.73
N GLU A 312 2.43 -3.90 19.56
CA GLU A 312 3.08 -4.64 18.48
C GLU A 312 4.59 -4.64 18.68
N VAL A 313 5.20 -5.83 18.60
CA VAL A 313 6.65 -6.01 18.69
C VAL A 313 7.16 -6.97 17.62
N ASP A 314 8.41 -6.76 17.21
CA ASP A 314 9.14 -7.64 16.30
C ASP A 314 10.38 -8.24 16.97
N ARG A 315 11.09 -9.11 16.26
CA ARG A 315 12.32 -9.73 16.77
C ARG A 315 13.40 -8.71 17.18
N SER A 316 13.56 -7.62 16.43
CA SER A 316 14.61 -6.63 16.68
C SER A 316 14.39 -5.87 17.99
N GLN A 317 13.13 -5.68 18.37
CA GLN A 317 12.75 -5.01 19.61
C GLN A 317 12.87 -5.94 20.83
N LEU A 318 12.72 -7.25 20.64
CA LEU A 318 12.78 -8.23 21.74
C LEU A 318 14.21 -8.73 22.01
N VAL A 319 15.04 -8.86 20.97
CA VAL A 319 16.39 -9.43 21.09
C VAL A 319 17.43 -8.33 21.31
N GLY A 320 18.07 -8.35 22.48
CA GLY A 320 19.16 -7.42 22.81
C GLY A 320 20.50 -7.82 22.18
N ALA A 321 21.40 -6.84 22.02
CA ALA A 321 22.76 -7.07 21.54
C ALA A 321 23.70 -7.60 22.65
N PHE A 322 23.30 -7.44 23.91
CA PHE A 322 24.08 -7.81 25.10
C PHE A 322 23.34 -8.84 25.96
N VAL A 323 24.10 -9.68 26.68
CA VAL A 323 23.58 -10.69 27.62
C VAL A 323 22.76 -10.00 28.72
N GLY A 324 21.55 -10.51 28.99
CA GLY A 324 20.61 -9.95 29.98
C GLY A 324 19.65 -8.87 29.43
N GLN A 325 20.02 -8.16 28.37
CA GLN A 325 19.19 -7.11 27.77
C GLN A 325 17.91 -7.66 27.12
N THR A 326 17.98 -8.86 26.56
CA THR A 326 16.83 -9.56 25.97
C THR A 326 15.70 -9.77 26.99
N GLU A 327 16.01 -10.16 28.23
CA GLU A 327 15.00 -10.38 29.26
C GLU A 327 14.33 -9.06 29.68
N GLU A 328 15.12 -7.99 29.79
CA GLU A 328 14.64 -6.65 30.12
C GLU A 328 13.72 -6.11 29.02
N ASN A 329 14.08 -6.27 27.75
CA ASN A 329 13.27 -5.87 26.61
C ASN A 329 11.92 -6.60 26.58
N VAL A 330 11.91 -7.91 26.79
CA VAL A 330 10.68 -8.71 26.86
C VAL A 330 9.81 -8.27 28.04
N ARG A 331 10.41 -8.05 29.22
CA ARG A 331 9.67 -7.55 30.39
C ARG A 331 9.08 -6.17 30.13
N ALA A 332 9.83 -5.25 29.52
CA ALA A 332 9.34 -3.92 29.17
C ALA A 332 8.19 -3.96 28.16
N ALA A 333 8.26 -4.85 27.17
CA ALA A 333 7.17 -5.07 26.22
C ALA A 333 5.90 -5.60 26.91
N VAL A 334 6.05 -6.60 27.80
CA VAL A 334 4.93 -7.14 28.58
C VAL A 334 4.35 -6.08 29.50
N GLN A 335 5.18 -5.27 30.18
CA GLN A 335 4.72 -4.19 31.06
C GLN A 335 3.85 -3.17 30.32
N LYS A 336 4.23 -2.81 29.09
CA LYS A 336 3.41 -1.95 28.22
C LYS A 336 2.08 -2.62 27.86
N ALA A 337 2.09 -3.93 27.66
CA ALA A 337 0.91 -4.72 27.28
C ALA A 337 0.00 -5.11 28.45
N ILE A 338 0.34 -4.76 29.71
CA ILE A 338 -0.51 -5.08 30.87
C ILE A 338 -1.89 -4.45 30.71
N GLY A 339 -2.91 -5.29 30.90
CA GLY A 339 -4.30 -4.93 30.70
C GLY A 339 -4.74 -4.97 29.25
N GLY A 340 -3.86 -5.28 28.29
CA GLY A 340 -4.14 -5.35 26.85
C GLY A 340 -3.49 -6.55 26.19
N VAL A 341 -3.11 -6.40 24.92
CA VAL A 341 -2.60 -7.49 24.08
C VAL A 341 -1.15 -7.22 23.65
N LEU A 342 -0.26 -8.20 23.82
CA LEU A 342 1.06 -8.22 23.21
C LEU A 342 0.99 -8.98 21.87
N PHE A 343 1.18 -8.28 20.76
CA PHE A 343 1.20 -8.85 19.42
C PHE A 343 2.63 -9.01 18.91
N ILE A 344 3.03 -10.25 18.61
CA ILE A 344 4.35 -10.56 18.06
C ILE A 344 4.18 -10.99 16.61
N ASP A 345 4.59 -10.12 15.68
CA ASP A 345 4.57 -10.45 14.26
C ASP A 345 5.81 -11.27 13.87
N GLU A 346 5.64 -12.12 12.86
CA GLU A 346 6.64 -13.09 12.40
C GLU A 346 7.33 -13.83 13.56
N ALA A 347 6.54 -14.34 14.52
CA ALA A 347 7.06 -14.92 15.77
C ALA A 347 8.02 -16.11 15.54
N TYR A 348 7.85 -16.86 14.45
CA TYR A 348 8.77 -17.92 14.03
C TYR A 348 10.21 -17.42 13.85
N SER A 349 10.40 -16.12 13.56
CA SER A 349 11.71 -15.52 13.40
C SER A 349 12.51 -15.55 14.71
N LEU A 350 11.88 -15.62 15.88
CA LEU A 350 12.57 -15.68 17.18
C LEU A 350 13.44 -16.93 17.33
N LYS A 351 13.11 -18.02 16.62
CA LYS A 351 13.88 -19.26 16.60
C LYS A 351 14.35 -19.58 15.19
N LYS A 352 15.55 -19.14 14.84
CA LYS A 352 16.27 -19.62 13.63
C LYS A 352 17.20 -20.75 14.03
N GLU A 353 16.94 -21.96 13.55
CA GLU A 353 17.80 -23.10 13.82
C GLU A 353 19.17 -22.93 13.13
N GLY A 354 20.27 -23.03 13.90
CA GLY A 354 21.62 -23.18 13.35
C GLY A 354 22.57 -21.98 13.41
N GLN A 355 22.25 -20.87 14.09
CA GLN A 355 23.25 -19.88 14.47
C GLN A 355 23.77 -20.18 15.88
N THR A 356 25.08 -20.19 16.07
CA THR A 356 25.78 -20.34 17.36
C THR A 356 25.46 -19.25 18.40
N GLY A 357 24.61 -18.27 18.05
CA GLY A 357 23.99 -17.29 18.96
C GLY A 357 22.50 -17.55 19.23
N SER A 358 22.04 -18.81 19.14
CA SER A 358 20.64 -19.22 19.34
C SER A 358 20.09 -19.00 20.75
N ASP A 359 20.95 -18.67 21.71
CA ASP A 359 20.56 -18.52 23.11
C ASP A 359 19.59 -17.35 23.30
N TYR A 360 19.83 -16.20 22.65
CA TYR A 360 18.98 -15.02 22.83
C TYR A 360 17.52 -15.22 22.40
N GLY A 361 17.28 -15.99 21.33
CA GLY A 361 15.93 -16.29 20.85
C GLY A 361 15.15 -17.21 21.79
N GLN A 362 15.84 -18.18 22.39
CA GLN A 362 15.24 -19.04 23.41
C GLN A 362 15.02 -18.29 24.72
N THR A 363 15.95 -17.39 25.10
CA THR A 363 15.74 -16.50 26.26
C THR A 363 14.46 -15.69 26.13
N VAL A 364 14.11 -15.19 24.93
CA VAL A 364 12.82 -14.52 24.70
C VAL A 364 11.65 -15.45 25.01
N ILE A 365 11.66 -16.67 24.47
CA ILE A 365 10.57 -17.63 24.62
C ILE A 365 10.42 -18.05 26.08
N ASP A 366 11.52 -18.39 26.74
CA ASP A 366 11.52 -18.84 28.13
C ASP A 366 11.06 -17.72 29.07
N THR A 367 11.53 -16.49 28.84
CA THR A 367 11.07 -15.31 29.59
C THR A 367 9.58 -15.05 29.36
N LEU A 368 9.11 -15.11 28.12
CA LEU A 368 7.70 -14.92 27.78
C LEU A 368 6.82 -16.00 28.44
N VAL A 369 7.22 -17.27 28.39
CA VAL A 369 6.53 -18.38 29.07
C VAL A 369 6.49 -18.16 30.58
N SER A 370 7.61 -17.74 31.17
CA SER A 370 7.66 -17.38 32.59
C SER A 370 6.67 -16.26 32.92
N LEU A 371 6.66 -15.15 32.16
CA LEU A 371 5.77 -14.01 32.41
C LEU A 371 4.28 -14.33 32.19
N MET A 372 3.94 -15.22 31.24
CA MET A 372 2.57 -15.69 31.04
C MET A 372 2.05 -16.55 32.22
N THR A 373 2.94 -17.18 32.98
CA THR A 373 2.59 -18.12 34.06
C THR A 373 2.81 -17.58 35.46
N GLY A 374 3.69 -16.60 35.59
CA GLY A 374 4.07 -16.04 36.88
C GLY A 374 2.90 -15.32 37.54
N SER A 375 2.87 -15.33 38.87
CA SER A 375 1.88 -14.61 39.68
C SER A 375 1.89 -13.09 39.48
N GLU A 376 2.97 -12.55 38.92
CA GLU A 376 3.15 -11.12 38.69
C GLU A 376 2.26 -10.59 37.55
N PHE A 377 2.28 -11.27 36.39
CA PHE A 377 1.59 -10.82 35.16
C PHE A 377 0.60 -11.84 34.58
N GLY A 378 0.57 -13.09 35.06
CA GLY A 378 -0.29 -14.14 34.56
C GLY A 378 -1.78 -13.74 34.60
N GLY A 379 -2.47 -13.95 33.48
CA GLY A 379 -3.89 -13.61 33.32
C GLY A 379 -4.21 -12.11 33.20
N LYS A 380 -3.22 -11.22 33.25
CA LYS A 380 -3.42 -9.75 33.16
C LYS A 380 -3.22 -9.18 31.75
N PHE A 381 -2.77 -10.00 30.80
CA PHE A 381 -2.54 -9.63 29.41
C PHE A 381 -2.72 -10.86 28.50
N ALA A 382 -2.99 -10.63 27.22
CA ALA A 382 -3.01 -11.69 26.21
C ALA A 382 -1.79 -11.60 25.29
N VAL A 383 -1.40 -12.73 24.70
CA VAL A 383 -0.30 -12.79 23.72
C VAL A 383 -0.86 -13.33 22.43
N ILE A 384 -0.65 -12.60 21.34
CA ILE A 384 -1.03 -13.03 19.99
C ILE A 384 0.23 -13.21 19.16
N LEU A 385 0.47 -14.44 18.71
CA LEU A 385 1.59 -14.77 17.83
C LEU A 385 1.12 -14.82 16.38
N ALA A 386 1.77 -14.07 15.50
CA ALA A 386 1.46 -14.07 14.07
C ALA A 386 2.60 -14.63 13.22
N GLY A 387 2.26 -15.32 12.12
CA GLY A 387 3.26 -15.81 11.18
C GLY A 387 2.68 -16.70 10.07
N TYR A 388 3.58 -17.34 9.33
CA TYR A 388 3.20 -18.30 8.28
C TYR A 388 2.82 -19.66 8.88
N PRO A 389 1.87 -20.41 8.27
CA PRO A 389 1.33 -21.62 8.87
C PRO A 389 2.36 -22.69 9.22
N GLU A 390 3.25 -23.03 8.27
CA GLU A 390 4.23 -24.10 8.43
C GLU A 390 5.36 -23.69 9.39
N GLU A 391 5.84 -22.46 9.26
CA GLU A 391 6.89 -21.89 10.10
C GLU A 391 6.42 -21.74 11.55
N MET A 392 5.17 -21.32 11.77
CA MET A 392 4.58 -21.25 13.11
C MET A 392 4.36 -22.62 13.73
N ARG A 393 3.98 -23.63 12.92
CA ARG A 393 3.85 -25.01 13.40
C ARG A 393 5.20 -25.54 13.91
N GLN A 394 6.26 -25.39 13.12
CA GLN A 394 7.62 -25.76 13.52
C GLN A 394 8.08 -24.99 14.76
N PHE A 395 7.85 -23.68 14.79
CA PHE A 395 8.21 -22.82 15.92
C PHE A 395 7.58 -23.29 17.25
N LEU A 396 6.28 -23.61 17.24
CA LEU A 396 5.55 -24.03 18.42
C LEU A 396 5.93 -25.46 18.84
N ASP A 397 6.10 -26.38 17.90
CA ASP A 397 6.49 -27.76 18.20
C ASP A 397 7.91 -27.84 18.78
N ALA A 398 8.76 -26.84 18.47
CA ALA A 398 10.13 -26.79 18.97
C ALA A 398 10.27 -26.31 20.43
N ASN A 399 9.20 -25.83 21.08
CA ASN A 399 9.21 -25.51 22.52
C ASN A 399 7.90 -26.00 23.19
N PRO A 400 7.92 -27.17 23.88
CA PRO A 400 6.74 -27.73 24.54
C PRO A 400 6.11 -26.79 25.58
N GLY A 401 6.93 -25.98 26.27
CA GLY A 401 6.49 -24.99 27.24
C GLY A 401 5.61 -23.94 26.58
N LEU A 402 6.05 -23.38 25.45
CA LEU A 402 5.28 -22.44 24.65
C LEU A 402 4.00 -23.11 24.09
N ARG A 403 4.12 -24.30 23.48
CA ARG A 403 2.99 -25.04 22.89
C ARG A 403 1.85 -25.24 23.88
N SER A 404 2.15 -25.55 25.13
CA SER A 404 1.15 -25.78 26.17
C SER A 404 0.30 -24.55 26.54
N ARG A 405 0.79 -23.33 26.28
CA ARG A 405 0.09 -22.07 26.59
C ARG A 405 -0.82 -21.59 25.46
N PHE A 406 -0.66 -22.16 24.27
CA PHE A 406 -1.46 -21.87 23.09
C PHE A 406 -2.26 -23.12 22.70
N PRO A 407 -3.49 -23.30 23.21
CA PRO A 407 -4.32 -24.46 22.87
C PRO A 407 -4.75 -24.40 21.40
N GLN A 408 -4.96 -25.56 20.77
CA GLN A 408 -5.35 -25.65 19.35
C GLN A 408 -6.68 -24.93 19.03
N SER A 409 -7.56 -24.78 20.03
CA SER A 409 -8.78 -23.98 19.94
C SER A 409 -8.53 -22.48 19.68
N ASN A 410 -7.31 -21.99 19.91
CA ASN A 410 -6.95 -20.58 19.72
C ASN A 410 -6.12 -20.35 18.45
N PHE A 411 -6.10 -21.32 17.54
CA PHE A 411 -5.34 -21.28 16.29
C PHE A 411 -6.31 -20.83 15.19
N ILE A 412 -6.12 -19.61 14.71
CA ILE A 412 -6.92 -19.03 13.65
C ILE A 412 -6.07 -18.98 12.39
N HIS A 413 -6.56 -19.60 11.32
CA HIS A 413 -5.93 -19.57 10.02
C HIS A 413 -6.69 -18.64 9.09
N LEU A 414 -6.03 -17.57 8.65
CA LEU A 414 -6.54 -16.60 7.70
C LEU A 414 -6.16 -17.05 6.30
N THR A 415 -7.16 -17.41 5.50
CA THR A 415 -7.01 -17.82 4.10
C THR A 415 -6.70 -16.62 3.21
N ASN A 416 -6.13 -16.87 2.03
CA ASN A 416 -5.98 -15.85 1.00
C ASN A 416 -7.35 -15.34 0.54
N TYR A 417 -7.42 -14.06 0.20
CA TYR A 417 -8.63 -13.48 -0.38
C TYR A 417 -8.82 -13.95 -1.83
N ASN A 418 -10.07 -14.12 -2.23
CA ASN A 418 -10.44 -14.36 -3.62
C ASN A 418 -10.41 -13.04 -4.43
N ASN A 419 -10.52 -13.12 -5.77
CA ASN A 419 -10.45 -11.92 -6.62
C ASN A 419 -11.55 -10.91 -6.29
N GLU A 420 -12.78 -11.35 -6.04
CA GLU A 420 -13.90 -10.46 -5.71
C GLU A 420 -13.65 -9.70 -4.40
N GLU A 421 -13.15 -10.41 -3.38
CA GLU A 421 -12.75 -9.81 -2.08
C GLU A 421 -11.59 -8.83 -2.26
N LEU A 422 -10.60 -9.13 -3.08
CA LEU A 422 -9.48 -8.23 -3.37
C LEU A 422 -9.96 -6.95 -4.09
N MET A 423 -10.93 -7.06 -5.00
CA MET A 423 -11.52 -5.91 -5.67
C MET A 423 -12.35 -5.05 -4.71
N GLN A 424 -13.11 -5.67 -3.80
CA GLN A 424 -13.81 -4.94 -2.75
C GLN A 424 -12.84 -4.19 -1.82
N ILE A 425 -11.69 -4.80 -1.50
CA ILE A 425 -10.63 -4.15 -0.72
C ILE A 425 -10.05 -2.95 -1.47
N ALA A 426 -9.87 -3.07 -2.78
CA ALA A 426 -9.39 -1.97 -3.61
C ALA A 426 -10.39 -0.81 -3.67
N ASP A 427 -11.67 -1.11 -3.88
CA ASP A 427 -12.75 -0.12 -3.87
C ASP A 427 -12.81 0.61 -2.52
N LYS A 428 -12.78 -0.12 -1.41
CA LYS A 428 -12.76 0.47 -0.05
C LYS A 428 -11.56 1.38 0.15
N LEU A 429 -10.37 0.94 -0.25
CA LEU A 429 -9.14 1.72 -0.09
C LEU A 429 -9.15 2.99 -0.97
N ALA A 430 -9.66 2.91 -2.20
CA ALA A 430 -9.81 4.07 -3.06
C ALA A 430 -10.74 5.10 -2.41
N ILE A 431 -11.90 4.66 -1.90
CA ILE A 431 -12.88 5.52 -1.22
C ILE A 431 -12.29 6.16 0.04
N GLU A 432 -11.54 5.41 0.86
CA GLU A 432 -10.82 5.93 2.04
C GLU A 432 -9.78 7.01 1.69
N ASN A 433 -9.32 7.06 0.43
CA ASN A 433 -8.41 8.07 -0.09
C ASN A 433 -9.12 9.09 -1.01
N ASP A 434 -10.44 9.23 -0.91
CA ASP A 434 -11.25 10.17 -1.71
C ASP A 434 -11.21 9.90 -3.24
N TYR A 435 -10.98 8.65 -3.65
CA TYR A 435 -10.98 8.23 -5.05
C TYR A 435 -12.09 7.22 -5.39
N VAL A 436 -12.58 7.29 -6.63
CA VAL A 436 -13.48 6.32 -7.24
C VAL A 436 -12.80 5.67 -8.45
N LEU A 437 -12.86 4.34 -8.53
CA LEU A 437 -12.29 3.55 -9.62
C LEU A 437 -13.25 3.47 -10.81
N THR A 438 -12.80 3.80 -12.03
CA THR A 438 -13.62 3.55 -13.24
C THR A 438 -13.71 2.06 -13.56
N ASP A 439 -14.71 1.65 -14.34
CA ASP A 439 -14.89 0.25 -14.73
C ASP A 439 -13.67 -0.30 -15.49
N GLU A 440 -13.06 0.51 -16.35
CA GLU A 440 -11.82 0.16 -17.06
C GLU A 440 -10.61 0.09 -16.11
N ALA A 441 -10.58 0.93 -15.08
CA ALA A 441 -9.55 0.89 -14.05
C ALA A 441 -9.64 -0.41 -13.23
N LYS A 442 -10.87 -0.84 -12.88
CA LYS A 442 -11.11 -2.11 -12.19
C LYS A 442 -10.63 -3.30 -13.01
N GLN A 443 -10.90 -3.32 -14.31
CA GLN A 443 -10.42 -4.38 -15.20
C GLN A 443 -8.89 -4.44 -15.27
N GLU A 444 -8.21 -3.30 -15.33
CA GLU A 444 -6.75 -3.25 -15.39
C GLU A 444 -6.10 -3.60 -14.04
N LEU A 445 -6.72 -3.16 -12.94
CA LEU A 445 -6.34 -3.56 -11.58
C LEU A 445 -6.43 -5.08 -11.41
N GLU A 446 -7.51 -5.71 -11.86
CA GLU A 446 -7.69 -7.15 -11.80
C GLU A 446 -6.54 -7.89 -12.52
N LYS A 447 -6.21 -7.49 -13.76
CA LYS A 447 -5.06 -8.05 -14.49
C LYS A 447 -3.76 -7.89 -13.72
N ARG A 448 -3.53 -6.73 -13.10
CA ARG A 448 -2.31 -6.46 -12.34
C ARG A 448 -2.22 -7.33 -11.09
N ILE A 449 -3.33 -7.55 -10.39
CA ILE A 449 -3.42 -8.50 -9.27
C ILE A 449 -3.08 -9.92 -9.74
N GLU A 450 -3.60 -10.36 -10.88
CA GLU A 450 -3.31 -11.70 -11.43
C GLU A 450 -1.83 -11.89 -11.81
N LEU A 451 -1.20 -10.85 -12.37
CA LEU A 451 0.23 -10.86 -12.68
C LEU A 451 1.11 -10.92 -11.42
N GLU A 452 0.72 -10.21 -10.35
CA GLU A 452 1.46 -10.24 -9.09
C GLU A 452 1.24 -11.55 -8.30
N ARG A 453 0.09 -12.21 -8.48
CA ARG A 453 -0.26 -13.50 -7.90
C ARG A 453 0.45 -14.66 -8.62
N VAL A 454 1.71 -14.85 -8.24
CA VAL A 454 2.60 -15.85 -8.84
C VAL A 454 2.63 -17.16 -8.07
N ASP A 455 2.45 -17.11 -6.76
CA ASP A 455 2.44 -18.26 -5.86
C ASP A 455 1.50 -18.02 -4.66
N ASP A 456 1.47 -18.99 -3.76
CA ASP A 456 0.66 -18.93 -2.54
C ASP A 456 1.13 -17.85 -1.55
N SER A 457 2.32 -17.27 -1.71
CA SER A 457 2.88 -16.21 -0.86
C SER A 457 2.43 -14.79 -1.25
N PHE A 458 1.48 -14.69 -2.18
CA PHE A 458 0.90 -13.42 -2.61
C PHE A 458 0.51 -12.51 -1.44
N GLY A 459 0.82 -11.22 -1.56
CA GLY A 459 0.66 -10.23 -0.49
C GLY A 459 -0.79 -9.80 -0.19
N ASN A 460 -1.80 -10.42 -0.83
CA ASN A 460 -3.23 -10.20 -0.56
C ASN A 460 -3.60 -8.70 -0.51
N ALA A 461 -4.31 -8.25 0.54
CA ALA A 461 -4.73 -6.85 0.71
C ALA A 461 -3.55 -5.86 0.69
N ARG A 462 -2.36 -6.29 1.14
CA ARG A 462 -1.15 -5.44 1.10
C ARG A 462 -0.69 -5.22 -0.34
N ALA A 463 -0.75 -6.24 -1.19
CA ALA A 463 -0.43 -6.11 -2.61
C ALA A 463 -1.42 -5.16 -3.31
N VAL A 464 -2.73 -5.38 -3.10
CA VAL A 464 -3.79 -4.49 -3.63
C VAL A 464 -3.57 -3.04 -3.17
N ARG A 465 -3.28 -2.84 -1.88
CA ARG A 465 -2.97 -1.51 -1.33
C ARG A 465 -1.80 -0.85 -2.06
N ASN A 466 -0.71 -1.58 -2.28
CA ASN A 466 0.44 -1.04 -2.99
C ASN A 466 0.10 -0.67 -4.44
N ILE A 467 -0.71 -1.48 -5.12
CA ILE A 467 -1.14 -1.19 -6.51
C ILE A 467 -1.99 0.08 -6.58
N VAL A 468 -2.96 0.24 -5.68
CA VAL A 468 -3.83 1.44 -5.64
C VAL A 468 -3.04 2.68 -5.27
N LEU A 469 -2.15 2.62 -4.27
CA LEU A 469 -1.28 3.74 -3.90
C LEU A 469 -0.32 4.13 -5.04
N ASP A 470 0.21 3.16 -5.79
CA ASP A 470 1.01 3.43 -7.00
C ASP A 470 0.19 4.14 -8.08
N ALA A 471 -1.09 3.77 -8.27
CA ALA A 471 -1.99 4.45 -9.20
C ALA A 471 -2.26 5.91 -8.77
N ILE A 472 -2.54 6.14 -7.48
CA ILE A 472 -2.71 7.49 -6.92
C ILE A 472 -1.44 8.33 -7.13
N PHE A 473 -0.28 7.76 -6.84
CA PHE A 473 1.01 8.42 -7.05
C PHE A 473 1.23 8.79 -8.52
N LYS A 474 1.00 7.85 -9.45
CA LYS A 474 1.12 8.09 -10.89
C LYS A 474 0.17 9.17 -11.37
N LYS A 475 -1.06 9.16 -10.87
CA LYS A 475 -2.04 10.20 -11.20
C LYS A 475 -1.51 11.57 -10.77
N GLY A 476 -1.09 11.72 -9.51
CA GLY A 476 -0.50 12.95 -9.00
C GLY A 476 0.76 13.41 -9.75
N ALA A 477 1.61 12.47 -10.20
CA ALA A 477 2.85 12.78 -10.91
C ALA A 477 2.66 13.26 -12.37
N LYS A 478 1.50 13.01 -12.99
CA LYS A 478 1.23 13.37 -14.41
C LYS A 478 0.74 14.81 -14.61
N PHE A 479 0.57 15.61 -13.55
CA PHE A 479 -0.13 16.89 -13.66
C PHE A 479 0.69 18.07 -14.19
N ALA A 480 0.08 18.79 -15.13
CA ALA A 480 0.42 20.13 -15.63
C ALA A 480 -0.82 21.06 -15.55
N ASN A 481 -0.60 22.38 -15.56
CA ASN A 481 -1.48 23.50 -15.18
C ASN A 481 -3.02 23.30 -15.24
N GLU A 482 -3.68 23.59 -14.10
CA GLU A 482 -5.13 23.61 -13.79
C GLU A 482 -5.87 22.26 -13.79
N PRO A 483 -5.75 21.48 -12.69
CA PRO A 483 -6.48 20.22 -12.52
C PRO A 483 -7.98 20.43 -12.28
N SER A 484 -8.79 19.57 -12.88
CA SER A 484 -10.24 19.54 -12.68
C SER A 484 -10.63 18.78 -11.40
N ILE A 485 -11.87 18.93 -10.91
CA ILE A 485 -12.33 18.16 -9.73
C ILE A 485 -12.25 16.64 -9.97
N MET A 486 -12.42 16.20 -11.22
CA MET A 486 -12.37 14.78 -11.61
C MET A 486 -10.96 14.20 -11.52
N ASP A 487 -9.96 15.04 -11.74
CA ASP A 487 -8.56 14.68 -11.62
C ASP A 487 -8.17 14.36 -10.17
N PHE A 488 -8.90 14.92 -9.21
CA PHE A 488 -8.71 14.65 -7.79
C PHE A 488 -9.57 13.50 -7.26
N SER A 489 -10.59 13.06 -7.99
CA SER A 489 -11.58 12.09 -7.49
C SER A 489 -11.66 10.78 -8.26
N LEU A 490 -11.07 10.66 -9.46
CA LEU A 490 -11.15 9.45 -10.27
C LEU A 490 -9.80 8.75 -10.40
N LEU A 491 -9.76 7.42 -10.35
CA LEU A 491 -8.61 6.63 -10.79
C LEU A 491 -8.99 5.88 -12.07
N GLU A 492 -8.17 6.05 -13.10
CA GLU A 492 -8.46 5.55 -14.45
C GLU A 492 -7.53 4.40 -14.84
N LYS A 493 -7.88 3.70 -15.93
CA LYS A 493 -7.05 2.62 -16.49
C LYS A 493 -5.57 3.00 -16.61
N ALA A 494 -5.28 4.17 -17.15
CA ALA A 494 -3.90 4.65 -17.38
C ALA A 494 -3.09 4.86 -16.08
N ASP A 495 -3.76 4.95 -14.94
CA ASP A 495 -3.11 5.08 -13.62
C ASP A 495 -2.67 3.70 -13.09
N PHE A 496 -3.40 2.64 -13.44
CA PHE A 496 -3.06 1.26 -13.08
C PHE A 496 -2.07 0.60 -14.03
N GLU A 497 -2.00 1.07 -15.28
CA GLU A 497 -1.03 0.62 -16.27
C GLU A 497 0.40 0.74 -15.70
N ARG A 498 1.21 -0.30 -15.88
CA ARG A 498 2.64 -0.20 -15.55
C ARG A 498 3.24 0.86 -16.45
N SER A 499 3.80 1.92 -15.85
CA SER A 499 4.57 2.91 -16.60
C SER A 499 5.56 2.16 -17.46
N ALA A 500 5.42 2.28 -18.78
CA ALA A 500 6.48 1.93 -19.70
C ALA A 500 7.65 2.88 -19.40
N HIS A 501 8.46 2.55 -18.39
CA HIS A 501 9.78 3.15 -18.24
C HIS A 501 10.45 3.02 -19.61
N LYS A 502 10.83 4.15 -20.25
CA LYS A 502 11.52 4.28 -21.55
C LYS A 502 11.62 2.96 -22.30
N GLU A 503 10.75 2.72 -23.30
CA GLU A 503 10.66 1.45 -24.06
C GLU A 503 11.98 0.66 -23.96
N PRO A 504 12.08 -0.30 -23.01
CA PRO A 504 13.29 -1.05 -22.88
C PRO A 504 13.45 -1.76 -24.22
N ILE A 505 14.65 -1.69 -24.81
CA ILE A 505 14.99 -2.42 -26.04
C ILE A 505 14.31 -3.79 -25.93
N GLN A 506 13.38 -4.09 -26.85
CA GLN A 506 12.58 -5.31 -26.76
C GLN A 506 13.52 -6.51 -26.50
N PRO A 507 13.19 -7.46 -25.62
CA PRO A 507 14.07 -8.58 -25.29
C PRO A 507 14.63 -9.30 -26.53
N LYS A 508 13.83 -9.39 -27.58
CA LYS A 508 14.25 -9.89 -28.90
C LYS A 508 15.37 -9.06 -29.52
N ASN A 509 15.28 -7.74 -29.49
CA ASN A 509 16.33 -6.84 -29.96
C ASN A 509 17.57 -6.92 -29.07
N LYS A 510 17.42 -7.06 -27.74
CA LYS A 510 18.57 -7.30 -26.84
C LYS A 510 19.33 -8.56 -27.25
N LEU A 511 18.62 -9.65 -27.55
CA LEU A 511 19.22 -10.90 -28.02
C LEU A 511 19.97 -10.71 -29.36
N GLN A 512 19.36 -9.99 -30.31
CA GLN A 512 19.98 -9.76 -31.63
C GLN A 512 21.22 -8.86 -31.54
N ASN A 513 21.22 -7.89 -30.63
CA ASN A 513 22.34 -6.98 -30.39
C ASN A 513 23.55 -7.65 -29.71
N LEU A 514 23.40 -8.85 -29.14
CA LEU A 514 24.54 -9.60 -28.61
C LEU A 514 25.47 -9.98 -29.78
N ILE A 515 26.77 -9.78 -29.60
CA ILE A 515 27.78 -10.14 -30.59
C ILE A 515 27.89 -11.67 -30.65
N GLY A 516 27.95 -12.24 -31.87
CA GLY A 516 28.05 -13.67 -32.09
C GLY A 516 26.83 -14.47 -31.63
N LEU A 517 27.07 -15.65 -31.05
CA LEU A 517 26.05 -16.54 -30.46
C LEU A 517 24.95 -16.99 -31.43
N ASP A 518 25.22 -17.10 -32.73
CA ASP A 518 24.21 -17.40 -33.74
C ASP A 518 23.47 -18.73 -33.49
N SER A 519 24.18 -19.76 -33.03
CA SER A 519 23.58 -21.04 -32.64
C SER A 519 22.53 -20.87 -31.55
N VAL A 520 22.86 -20.10 -30.51
CA VAL A 520 21.98 -19.83 -29.37
C VAL A 520 20.80 -18.95 -29.79
N LYS A 521 21.06 -17.88 -30.56
CA LYS A 521 20.02 -16.99 -31.09
C LYS A 521 18.98 -17.77 -31.90
N ASN A 522 19.43 -18.68 -32.78
CA ASN A 522 18.56 -19.51 -33.60
C ASN A 522 17.69 -20.47 -32.75
N GLU A 523 18.28 -21.16 -31.77
CA GLU A 523 17.52 -22.06 -30.89
C GLU A 523 16.50 -21.28 -30.03
N VAL A 524 16.88 -20.11 -29.49
CA VAL A 524 15.94 -19.25 -28.73
C VAL A 524 14.79 -18.80 -29.62
N ASN A 525 15.06 -18.31 -30.84
CA ASN A 525 14.03 -17.86 -31.77
C ASN A 525 13.07 -19.00 -32.17
N MET A 526 13.60 -20.21 -32.41
CA MET A 526 12.79 -21.39 -32.71
C MET A 526 11.87 -21.72 -31.53
N LEU A 527 12.42 -21.73 -30.30
CA LEU A 527 11.67 -22.06 -29.10
C LEU A 527 10.60 -21.01 -28.77
N MET A 528 10.91 -19.72 -28.89
CA MET A 528 9.93 -18.65 -28.68
C MET A 528 8.79 -18.69 -29.70
N SER A 529 9.11 -18.98 -30.97
CA SER A 529 8.09 -19.15 -32.01
C SER A 529 7.15 -20.31 -31.70
N PHE A 530 7.70 -21.43 -31.21
CA PHE A 530 6.91 -22.56 -30.75
C PHE A 530 6.02 -22.18 -29.55
N VAL A 531 6.58 -21.60 -28.49
CA VAL A 531 5.84 -21.19 -27.28
C VAL A 531 4.68 -20.25 -27.65
N LYS A 532 4.95 -19.22 -28.46
CA LYS A 532 3.94 -18.26 -28.90
C LYS A 532 2.79 -18.93 -29.66
N MET A 533 3.09 -19.88 -30.55
CA MET A 533 2.06 -20.63 -31.25
C MET A 533 1.20 -21.47 -30.30
N GLN A 534 1.80 -22.08 -29.27
CA GLN A 534 1.07 -22.86 -28.29
C GLN A 534 0.12 -21.99 -27.44
N GLN A 535 0.54 -20.77 -27.08
CA GLN A 535 -0.32 -19.82 -26.37
C GLN A 535 -1.50 -19.38 -27.22
N ILE A 536 -1.27 -19.05 -28.50
CA ILE A 536 -2.35 -18.74 -29.46
C ILE A 536 -3.34 -19.90 -29.59
N ARG A 537 -2.86 -21.15 -29.59
CA ARG A 537 -3.73 -22.34 -29.60
C ARG A 537 -4.55 -22.46 -28.32
N ARG A 538 -3.94 -22.23 -27.16
CA ARG A 538 -4.61 -22.24 -25.84
C ARG A 538 -5.72 -21.18 -25.78
N GLU A 539 -5.43 -19.95 -26.20
CA GLU A 539 -6.42 -18.85 -26.27
C GLU A 539 -7.60 -19.18 -27.19
N LYS A 540 -7.36 -19.94 -28.25
CA LYS A 540 -8.41 -20.42 -29.18
C LYS A 540 -9.11 -21.71 -28.74
N GLY A 541 -8.83 -22.21 -27.53
CA GLY A 541 -9.41 -23.45 -27.00
C GLY A 541 -8.98 -24.72 -27.77
N LEU A 542 -7.90 -24.67 -28.53
CA LEU A 542 -7.38 -25.82 -29.28
C LEU A 542 -6.45 -26.67 -28.40
N PRO A 543 -6.36 -27.99 -28.65
CA PRO A 543 -5.40 -28.85 -27.97
C PRO A 543 -3.97 -28.34 -28.15
N VAL A 544 -3.25 -28.21 -27.04
CA VAL A 544 -1.84 -27.82 -26.99
C VAL A 544 -0.94 -29.02 -26.73
N VAL A 545 0.24 -29.00 -27.32
CA VAL A 545 1.33 -29.94 -27.03
C VAL A 545 2.08 -29.44 -25.79
N PRO A 546 2.44 -30.31 -24.83
CA PRO A 546 3.23 -29.93 -23.65
C PRO A 546 4.55 -29.26 -24.05
N ILE A 547 4.83 -28.10 -23.46
CA ILE A 547 6.05 -27.33 -23.72
C ILE A 547 7.12 -27.76 -22.72
N GLN A 548 8.28 -28.19 -23.21
CA GLN A 548 9.44 -28.52 -22.38
C GLN A 548 10.48 -27.40 -22.49
N LEU A 549 10.57 -26.57 -21.44
CA LEU A 549 11.44 -25.39 -21.43
C LEU A 549 12.66 -25.52 -20.52
N HIS A 550 12.70 -26.52 -19.63
CA HIS A 550 13.90 -26.81 -18.85
C HIS A 550 15.07 -27.11 -19.80
N SER A 551 16.16 -26.38 -19.60
CA SER A 551 17.23 -26.28 -20.60
C SER A 551 18.62 -26.39 -19.99
N THR A 552 19.58 -26.87 -20.77
CA THR A 552 20.98 -27.01 -20.38
C THR A 552 21.82 -26.03 -21.20
N PHE A 553 22.53 -25.13 -20.53
CA PHE A 553 23.40 -24.13 -21.15
C PHE A 553 24.86 -24.59 -21.04
N ILE A 554 25.44 -24.98 -22.17
CA ILE A 554 26.75 -25.62 -22.24
C ILE A 554 27.76 -24.67 -22.87
N GLY A 555 28.87 -24.40 -22.19
CA GLY A 555 29.99 -23.64 -22.77
C GLY A 555 30.96 -23.12 -21.72
N ASN A 556 32.09 -22.57 -22.19
CA ASN A 556 33.15 -22.06 -21.32
C ASN A 556 32.73 -20.78 -20.55
N PRO A 557 33.44 -20.38 -19.48
CA PRO A 557 33.20 -19.12 -18.79
C PRO A 557 33.28 -17.93 -19.73
N GLY A 558 32.44 -16.92 -19.49
CA GLY A 558 32.43 -15.67 -20.25
C GLY A 558 31.82 -15.72 -21.65
N THR A 559 31.15 -16.81 -22.03
CA THR A 559 30.41 -16.90 -23.32
C THR A 559 29.00 -16.29 -23.29
N GLY A 560 28.61 -15.61 -22.22
CA GLY A 560 27.32 -14.92 -22.13
C GLY A 560 26.12 -15.75 -21.65
N LYS A 561 26.33 -16.94 -21.08
CA LYS A 561 25.27 -17.83 -20.55
C LYS A 561 24.24 -17.11 -19.66
N THR A 562 24.71 -16.42 -18.62
CA THR A 562 23.84 -15.70 -17.68
C THR A 562 23.10 -14.54 -18.34
N THR A 563 23.77 -13.82 -19.26
CA THR A 563 23.17 -12.73 -20.04
C THR A 563 22.03 -13.24 -20.90
N VAL A 564 22.24 -14.34 -21.64
CA VAL A 564 21.19 -14.96 -22.44
C VAL A 564 20.08 -15.54 -21.56
N ALA A 565 20.40 -16.14 -20.40
CA ALA A 565 19.38 -16.65 -19.49
C ALA A 565 18.43 -15.56 -18.99
N LYS A 566 18.96 -14.35 -18.73
CA LYS A 566 18.14 -13.18 -18.38
C LYS A 566 17.21 -12.78 -19.52
N ILE A 567 17.74 -12.64 -20.73
CA ILE A 567 16.94 -12.27 -21.91
C ILE A 567 15.90 -13.35 -22.22
N TYR A 568 16.26 -14.62 -22.04
CA TYR A 568 15.37 -15.76 -22.22
C TYR A 568 14.20 -15.75 -21.22
N ALA A 569 14.44 -15.36 -19.96
CA ALA A 569 13.38 -15.16 -18.97
C ALA A 569 12.41 -14.04 -19.40
N GLU A 570 12.95 -12.90 -19.87
CA GLU A 570 12.16 -11.76 -20.37
C GLU A 570 11.31 -12.16 -21.59
N LEU A 571 11.90 -12.92 -22.54
CA LEU A 571 11.19 -13.40 -23.74
C LEU A 571 10.05 -14.37 -23.42
N LEU A 572 10.25 -15.27 -22.45
CA LEU A 572 9.22 -16.20 -22.02
C LEU A 572 8.05 -15.50 -21.32
N GLN A 573 8.33 -14.39 -20.61
CA GLN A 573 7.28 -13.53 -20.08
C GLN A 573 6.53 -12.79 -21.18
N GLU A 574 7.24 -12.21 -22.15
CA GLU A 574 6.62 -11.52 -23.29
C GLU A 574 5.70 -12.45 -24.10
N CYS A 575 6.06 -13.74 -24.19
CA CYS A 575 5.22 -14.76 -24.83
C CYS A 575 4.06 -15.26 -23.95
N GLY A 576 3.88 -14.74 -22.73
CA GLY A 576 2.81 -15.14 -21.81
C GLY A 576 2.99 -16.52 -21.18
N PHE A 577 4.18 -17.12 -21.26
CA PHE A 577 4.47 -18.37 -20.57
C PHE A 577 4.83 -18.15 -19.10
N LEU A 578 5.69 -17.17 -18.81
CA LEU A 578 6.08 -16.81 -17.44
C LEU A 578 5.34 -15.55 -16.97
N LYS A 579 4.92 -15.50 -15.70
CA LYS A 579 4.22 -14.33 -15.15
C LYS A 579 5.13 -13.12 -14.90
N ARG A 580 6.36 -13.33 -14.41
CA ARG A 580 7.29 -12.26 -13.97
C ARG A 580 8.52 -12.08 -14.86
N GLY A 581 9.01 -13.15 -15.50
CA GLY A 581 10.16 -13.07 -16.41
C GLY A 581 11.50 -12.71 -15.75
N HIS A 582 11.61 -12.83 -14.41
CA HIS A 582 12.85 -12.54 -13.69
C HIS A 582 13.79 -13.75 -13.69
N LEU A 583 15.07 -13.49 -13.48
CA LEU A 583 16.13 -14.50 -13.38
C LEU A 583 16.61 -14.59 -11.93
N ILE A 584 16.57 -15.78 -11.34
CA ILE A 584 17.25 -16.11 -10.09
C ILE A 584 18.50 -16.92 -10.42
N VAL A 585 19.67 -16.39 -10.06
CA VAL A 585 20.95 -17.08 -10.20
C VAL A 585 21.27 -17.80 -8.89
N ALA A 586 21.63 -19.08 -8.98
CA ALA A 586 22.01 -19.91 -7.86
C ALA A 586 23.26 -20.74 -8.17
N SER A 587 23.99 -21.08 -7.13
CA SER A 587 25.17 -21.94 -7.13
C SER A 587 24.96 -23.08 -6.13
N ARG A 588 25.89 -24.04 -6.06
CA ARG A 588 25.83 -25.12 -5.04
C ARG A 588 25.70 -24.59 -3.60
N ALA A 589 26.36 -23.48 -3.28
CA ALA A 589 26.35 -22.91 -1.92
C ALA A 589 24.95 -22.45 -1.48
N ASP A 590 24.08 -22.09 -2.44
CA ASP A 590 22.72 -21.66 -2.19
C ASP A 590 21.79 -22.81 -1.78
N PHE A 591 22.14 -24.04 -2.20
CA PHE A 591 21.34 -25.23 -1.95
C PHE A 591 21.83 -26.03 -0.74
N VAL A 592 23.14 -26.19 -0.60
CA VAL A 592 23.72 -27.09 0.41
C VAL A 592 23.69 -26.45 1.81
N ALA A 593 23.28 -27.23 2.81
CA ALA A 593 23.33 -26.87 4.22
C ALA A 593 24.34 -27.75 4.96
N GLY A 594 24.81 -27.30 6.14
CA GLY A 594 25.77 -28.06 6.96
C GLY A 594 25.17 -29.29 7.67
N TYR A 595 23.84 -29.45 7.66
CA TYR A 595 23.11 -30.46 8.42
C TYR A 595 22.05 -31.17 7.57
N VAL A 596 21.79 -32.45 7.87
CA VAL A 596 20.84 -33.33 7.15
C VAL A 596 19.41 -32.80 7.25
N GLY A 597 18.67 -32.78 6.14
CA GLY A 597 17.25 -32.37 6.06
C GLY A 597 16.99 -30.87 5.82
N GLN A 598 18.01 -30.02 5.90
CA GLN A 598 17.88 -28.58 5.60
C GLN A 598 18.03 -28.26 4.11
N THR A 599 18.70 -29.13 3.36
CA THR A 599 18.98 -28.96 1.93
C THR A 599 17.71 -28.93 1.08
N ALA A 600 16.74 -29.81 1.37
CA ALA A 600 15.43 -29.77 0.71
C ALA A 600 14.68 -28.45 0.95
N ILE A 601 14.72 -27.91 2.17
CA ILE A 601 14.05 -26.64 2.53
C ILE A 601 14.68 -25.47 1.78
N LYS A 602 16.02 -25.37 1.76
CA LYS A 602 16.74 -24.35 1.00
C LYS A 602 16.44 -24.43 -0.50
N THR A 603 16.42 -25.66 -1.04
CA THR A 603 16.11 -25.89 -2.46
C THR A 603 14.70 -25.41 -2.78
N LYS A 604 13.69 -25.78 -1.98
CA LYS A 604 12.31 -25.29 -2.15
C LYS A 604 12.23 -23.78 -2.05
N LYS A 605 12.96 -23.16 -1.12
CA LYS A 605 13.00 -21.70 -1.00
C LYS A 605 13.55 -21.04 -2.27
N LYS A 606 14.66 -21.55 -2.81
CA LYS A 606 15.24 -21.03 -4.06
C LYS A 606 14.32 -21.23 -5.27
N VAL A 607 13.60 -22.35 -5.32
CA VAL A 607 12.57 -22.57 -6.35
C VAL A 607 11.41 -21.58 -6.19
N LYS A 608 10.91 -21.36 -4.96
CA LYS A 608 9.86 -20.36 -4.68
C LYS A 608 10.27 -18.96 -5.14
N GLU A 609 11.50 -18.54 -4.85
CA GLU A 609 12.05 -17.25 -5.33
C GLU A 609 12.02 -17.13 -6.87
N ALA A 610 12.13 -18.25 -7.58
CA ALA A 610 12.16 -18.31 -9.05
C ALA A 610 10.79 -18.57 -9.70
N LEU A 611 9.72 -18.81 -8.94
CA LEU A 611 8.37 -18.99 -9.51
C LEU A 611 7.94 -17.75 -10.29
N GLY A 612 7.32 -17.95 -11.45
CA GLY A 612 7.04 -16.89 -12.42
C GLY A 612 8.24 -16.46 -13.26
N GLY A 613 9.40 -17.07 -13.06
CA GLY A 613 10.67 -16.70 -13.67
C GLY A 613 11.53 -17.91 -14.07
N VAL A 614 12.84 -17.67 -14.16
CA VAL A 614 13.86 -18.67 -14.49
C VAL A 614 14.79 -18.88 -13.30
N LEU A 615 14.96 -20.14 -12.87
CA LEU A 615 16.02 -20.54 -11.94
C LEU A 615 17.25 -20.99 -12.73
N PHE A 616 18.29 -20.16 -12.75
CA PHE A 616 19.56 -20.45 -13.39
C PHE A 616 20.58 -20.97 -12.38
N ILE A 617 20.99 -22.23 -12.53
CA ILE A 617 21.97 -22.88 -11.68
C ILE A 617 23.31 -22.88 -12.42
N ASP A 618 24.23 -22.01 -12.00
CA ASP A 618 25.58 -21.96 -12.55
C ASP A 618 26.45 -23.08 -11.98
N GLU A 619 27.35 -23.59 -12.82
CA GLU A 619 28.20 -24.75 -12.51
C GLU A 619 27.41 -25.91 -11.88
N ALA A 620 26.25 -26.24 -12.48
CA ALA A 620 25.29 -27.20 -11.92
C ALA A 620 25.87 -28.60 -11.70
N TYR A 621 26.89 -28.99 -12.46
CA TYR A 621 27.61 -30.24 -12.26
C TYR A 621 28.23 -30.34 -10.86
N SER A 622 28.51 -29.21 -10.20
CA SER A 622 28.99 -29.20 -8.82
C SER A 622 27.98 -29.79 -7.84
N LEU A 623 26.68 -29.81 -8.15
CA LEU A 623 25.66 -30.49 -7.34
C LEU A 623 25.89 -32.00 -7.30
N PHE A 624 26.47 -32.57 -8.35
CA PHE A 624 26.86 -33.96 -8.43
C PHE A 624 28.26 -34.17 -7.83
N SER A 625 28.36 -34.98 -6.77
CA SER A 625 29.63 -35.44 -6.21
C SER A 625 29.57 -36.95 -6.01
N GLN A 626 30.65 -37.65 -6.38
CA GLN A 626 30.80 -39.10 -6.15
C GLN A 626 31.23 -39.44 -4.71
N SER A 627 31.49 -38.44 -3.87
CA SER A 627 31.87 -38.64 -2.47
C SER A 627 30.65 -39.00 -1.61
N LYS A 628 30.84 -39.89 -0.62
CA LYS A 628 29.78 -40.32 0.32
C LYS A 628 29.41 -39.18 1.27
N GLY A 629 28.49 -38.32 0.82
CA GLY A 629 27.90 -37.20 1.58
C GLY A 629 26.69 -36.66 0.83
N ASP A 630 25.51 -37.15 1.19
CA ASP A 630 24.25 -37.26 0.39
C ASP A 630 23.53 -35.94 0.02
N PHE A 631 24.11 -34.76 0.32
CA PHE A 631 23.39 -33.48 0.17
C PHE A 631 23.08 -33.11 -1.28
N GLY A 632 23.98 -33.43 -2.22
CA GLY A 632 23.79 -33.11 -3.63
C GLY A 632 22.62 -33.87 -4.27
N LYS A 633 22.43 -35.12 -3.87
CA LYS A 633 21.32 -35.96 -4.34
C LYS A 633 19.98 -35.43 -3.83
N GLU A 634 19.91 -35.01 -2.57
CA GLU A 634 18.73 -34.39 -1.97
C GLU A 634 18.30 -33.11 -2.71
N VAL A 635 19.26 -32.27 -3.14
CA VAL A 635 18.98 -31.09 -3.98
C VAL A 635 18.34 -31.53 -5.30
N ILE A 636 18.95 -32.49 -5.99
CA ILE A 636 18.48 -32.95 -7.31
C ILE A 636 17.07 -33.53 -7.21
N ASP A 637 16.82 -34.41 -6.23
CA ASP A 637 15.52 -35.05 -6.05
C ASP A 637 14.44 -34.01 -5.70
N THR A 638 14.76 -33.05 -4.84
CA THR A 638 13.86 -31.93 -4.51
C THR A 638 13.60 -31.04 -5.73
N LEU A 639 14.62 -30.73 -6.51
CA LEU A 639 14.48 -29.92 -7.73
C LEU A 639 13.58 -30.62 -8.75
N VAL A 640 13.73 -31.93 -8.94
CA VAL A 640 12.88 -32.74 -9.84
C VAL A 640 11.42 -32.74 -9.38
N ASP A 641 11.17 -32.88 -8.08
CA ASP A 641 9.82 -32.81 -7.51
C ASP A 641 9.19 -31.43 -7.76
N GLU A 642 9.90 -30.34 -7.44
CA GLU A 642 9.38 -28.98 -7.61
C GLU A 642 9.21 -28.57 -9.08
N MET A 643 10.10 -29.00 -9.99
CA MET A 643 9.91 -28.84 -11.45
C MET A 643 8.63 -29.51 -11.94
N THR A 644 8.19 -30.59 -11.30
CA THR A 644 6.96 -31.30 -11.66
C THR A 644 5.72 -30.54 -11.20
N LYS A 645 5.75 -30.01 -9.97
CA LYS A 645 4.64 -29.26 -9.38
C LYS A 645 4.43 -27.90 -10.05
N HIS A 646 5.50 -27.26 -10.50
CA HIS A 646 5.48 -25.88 -11.00
C HIS A 646 5.82 -25.77 -12.50
N ASN A 647 5.59 -26.84 -13.28
CA ASN A 647 5.97 -26.93 -14.69
C ASN A 647 5.40 -25.84 -15.61
N GLU A 648 4.26 -25.24 -15.27
CA GLU A 648 3.63 -24.17 -16.04
C GLU A 648 4.12 -22.76 -15.67
N ASN A 649 4.89 -22.61 -14.59
CA ASN A 649 5.26 -21.29 -14.05
C ASN A 649 6.72 -21.23 -13.56
N LEU A 650 7.55 -22.22 -13.90
CA LEU A 650 8.97 -22.28 -13.54
C LEU A 650 9.78 -22.83 -14.70
N VAL A 651 10.88 -22.17 -15.03
CA VAL A 651 11.89 -22.72 -15.94
C VAL A 651 13.22 -22.83 -15.25
N VAL A 652 13.75 -24.04 -15.13
CA VAL A 652 15.11 -24.28 -14.61
C VAL A 652 16.10 -24.36 -15.78
N ILE A 653 17.21 -23.65 -15.65
CA ILE A 653 18.37 -23.73 -16.56
C ILE A 653 19.57 -24.24 -15.78
N LEU A 654 20.17 -25.34 -16.24
CA LEU A 654 21.43 -25.83 -15.70
C LEU A 654 22.58 -25.38 -16.59
N ALA A 655 23.59 -24.73 -16.04
CA ALA A 655 24.76 -24.27 -16.79
C ALA A 655 26.05 -24.97 -16.36
N GLY A 656 26.93 -25.25 -17.31
CA GLY A 656 28.22 -25.87 -17.03
C GLY A 656 29.01 -26.27 -18.28
N TYR A 657 30.04 -27.07 -18.05
CA TYR A 657 30.93 -27.59 -19.09
C TYR A 657 30.34 -28.84 -19.77
N PRO A 658 30.66 -29.10 -21.05
CA PRO A 658 30.00 -30.16 -21.83
C PRO A 658 30.05 -31.55 -21.18
N LYS A 659 31.23 -32.00 -20.72
CA LYS A 659 31.42 -33.37 -20.19
C LYS A 659 30.74 -33.54 -18.84
N GLU A 660 30.93 -32.57 -17.97
CA GLU A 660 30.44 -32.55 -16.59
C GLU A 660 28.90 -32.44 -16.55
N MET A 661 28.31 -31.70 -17.48
CA MET A 661 26.86 -31.63 -17.62
C MET A 661 26.26 -32.93 -18.16
N GLU A 662 26.96 -33.64 -19.04
CA GLU A 662 26.53 -34.96 -19.50
C GLU A 662 26.51 -35.96 -18.34
N GLU A 663 27.56 -35.98 -17.51
CA GLU A 663 27.62 -36.82 -16.30
C GLU A 663 26.48 -36.50 -15.30
N LEU A 664 26.21 -35.22 -15.04
CA LEU A 664 25.11 -34.79 -14.17
C LEU A 664 23.75 -35.26 -14.69
N LEU A 665 23.48 -35.12 -15.99
CA LEU A 665 22.19 -35.53 -16.56
C LEU A 665 22.02 -37.06 -16.54
N GLN A 666 23.12 -37.81 -16.69
CA GLN A 666 23.09 -39.27 -16.59
C GLN A 666 22.93 -39.76 -15.14
N SER A 667 23.26 -38.95 -14.13
CA SER A 667 23.21 -39.35 -12.73
C SER A 667 21.78 -39.51 -12.18
N ASN A 668 20.78 -38.87 -12.79
CA ASN A 668 19.39 -38.92 -12.34
C ASN A 668 18.41 -38.99 -13.53
N PRO A 669 17.58 -40.06 -13.65
CA PRO A 669 16.58 -40.18 -14.71
C PRO A 669 15.55 -39.03 -14.76
N GLY A 670 15.25 -38.43 -13.61
CA GLY A 670 14.38 -37.27 -13.47
C GLY A 670 14.92 -36.02 -14.15
N LEU A 671 16.24 -35.79 -14.06
CA LEU A 671 16.92 -34.72 -14.80
C LEU A 671 16.94 -35.03 -16.31
N LYS A 672 17.40 -36.23 -16.70
CA LYS A 672 17.47 -36.65 -18.11
C LYS A 672 16.13 -36.51 -18.85
N SER A 673 15.02 -36.79 -18.17
CA SER A 673 13.69 -36.70 -18.77
C SER A 673 13.18 -35.26 -18.94
N ARG A 674 13.59 -34.32 -18.09
CA ARG A 674 13.11 -32.93 -18.07
C ARG A 674 14.00 -31.99 -18.89
N PHE A 675 15.31 -32.21 -18.91
CA PHE A 675 16.29 -31.39 -19.62
C PHE A 675 16.61 -31.97 -21.01
N LYS A 676 15.77 -31.64 -22.00
CA LYS A 676 15.96 -32.10 -23.40
C LYS A 676 16.46 -31.02 -24.35
N LYS A 677 16.50 -29.78 -23.89
CA LYS A 677 16.93 -28.63 -24.67
C LYS A 677 18.34 -28.25 -24.30
N PHE A 678 19.22 -28.15 -25.29
CA PHE A 678 20.64 -27.89 -25.13
C PHE A 678 21.01 -26.65 -25.92
N PHE A 679 21.56 -25.65 -25.23
CA PHE A 679 22.08 -24.43 -25.83
C PHE A 679 23.60 -24.47 -25.76
N TYR A 680 24.24 -24.50 -26.92
CA TYR A 680 25.70 -24.54 -27.04
C TYR A 680 26.26 -23.13 -27.24
N PHE A 681 26.96 -22.65 -26.22
CA PHE A 681 27.66 -21.38 -26.20
C PHE A 681 29.11 -21.61 -26.61
N ASN A 682 29.36 -21.47 -27.91
CA ASN A 682 30.70 -21.57 -28.47
C ASN A 682 31.58 -20.41 -27.98
N ASP A 683 32.90 -20.63 -27.99
CA ASP A 683 33.87 -19.58 -27.71
C ASP A 683 33.79 -18.50 -28.79
N TYR A 684 34.00 -17.24 -28.39
CA TYR A 684 34.00 -16.12 -29.31
C TYR A 684 35.23 -16.17 -30.21
N THR A 685 35.02 -15.90 -31.50
CA THR A 685 36.09 -15.68 -32.47
C THR A 685 36.88 -14.41 -32.13
N ALA A 686 38.12 -14.29 -32.64
CA ALA A 686 38.92 -13.08 -32.46
C ALA A 686 38.20 -11.80 -32.93
N VAL A 687 37.42 -11.90 -34.01
CA VAL A 687 36.60 -10.80 -34.55
C VAL A 687 35.48 -10.42 -33.60
N GLU A 688 34.76 -11.42 -33.03
CA GLU A 688 33.70 -11.18 -32.05
C GLU A 688 34.26 -10.61 -30.75
N LEU A 689 35.41 -11.09 -30.27
CA LEU A 689 36.08 -10.54 -29.08
C LEU A 689 36.47 -9.07 -29.28
N LEU A 690 37.01 -8.71 -30.45
CA LEU A 690 37.31 -7.32 -30.78
C LEU A 690 36.06 -6.45 -30.78
N GLN A 691 34.96 -6.93 -31.35
CA GLN A 691 33.67 -6.23 -31.30
C GLN A 691 33.17 -6.06 -29.87
N ILE A 692 33.37 -7.06 -29.00
CA ILE A 692 32.99 -6.98 -27.59
C ILE A 692 33.82 -5.90 -26.87
N ILE A 693 35.12 -5.83 -27.12
CA ILE A 693 36.01 -4.78 -26.56
C ILE A 693 35.51 -3.40 -26.97
N ILE A 694 35.27 -3.18 -28.27
CA ILE A 694 34.81 -1.90 -28.80
C ILE A 694 33.46 -1.51 -28.18
N SER A 695 32.51 -2.46 -28.14
CA SER A 695 31.18 -2.24 -27.56
C SER A 695 31.24 -1.95 -26.06
N TYR A 696 32.09 -2.66 -25.32
CA TYR A 696 32.27 -2.47 -23.89
C TYR A 696 32.88 -1.10 -23.58
N ALA A 697 33.94 -0.69 -24.29
CA ALA A 697 34.55 0.63 -24.18
C ALA A 697 33.54 1.76 -24.47
N ALA A 698 32.74 1.60 -25.54
CA ALA A 698 31.73 2.59 -25.93
C ALA A 698 30.64 2.81 -24.87
N ASN A 699 30.29 1.78 -24.08
CA ASN A 699 29.34 1.93 -22.96
C ASN A 699 29.82 2.89 -21.87
N TYR A 700 31.14 3.09 -21.76
CA TYR A 700 31.77 4.04 -20.86
C TYR A 700 32.27 5.30 -21.58
N GLN A 701 31.79 5.55 -22.80
CA GLN A 701 32.19 6.68 -23.64
C GLN A 701 33.67 6.69 -24.03
N TYR A 702 34.31 5.51 -24.09
CA TYR A 702 35.64 5.37 -24.67
C TYR A 702 35.56 4.93 -26.13
N GLU A 703 36.44 5.51 -26.94
CA GLU A 703 36.65 5.16 -28.34
C GLU A 703 38.08 4.62 -28.52
N LEU A 704 38.22 3.60 -29.38
CA LEU A 704 39.52 3.02 -29.70
C LEU A 704 40.09 3.66 -30.97
N THR A 705 41.39 3.96 -30.98
CA THR A 705 42.07 4.42 -32.19
C THR A 705 42.13 3.32 -33.26
N GLU A 706 42.21 3.69 -34.54
CA GLU A 706 42.38 2.70 -35.62
C GLU A 706 43.64 1.83 -35.41
N HIS A 707 44.71 2.42 -34.84
CA HIS A 707 45.92 1.69 -34.48
C HIS A 707 45.67 0.64 -33.38
N ALA A 708 44.86 0.95 -32.38
CA ALA A 708 44.47 0.01 -31.33
C ALA A 708 43.61 -1.14 -31.90
N ILE A 709 42.65 -0.82 -32.76
CA ILE A 709 41.76 -1.81 -33.39
C ILE A 709 42.57 -2.80 -34.25
N ASN A 710 43.48 -2.30 -35.09
CA ASN A 710 44.33 -3.14 -35.94
C ASN A 710 45.25 -4.03 -35.10
N PHE A 711 45.89 -3.47 -34.07
CA PHE A 711 46.74 -4.23 -33.15
C PHE A 711 45.98 -5.36 -32.43
N LEU A 712 44.81 -5.05 -31.87
CA LEU A 712 43.96 -6.04 -31.19
C LEU A 712 43.49 -7.14 -32.16
N GLY A 713 43.18 -6.78 -33.41
CA GLY A 713 42.79 -7.74 -34.45
C GLY A 713 43.88 -8.79 -34.73
N GLU A 714 45.14 -8.39 -34.79
CA GLU A 714 46.28 -9.30 -34.96
C GLU A 714 46.60 -10.08 -33.67
N ALA A 715 46.62 -9.39 -32.53
CA ALA A 715 46.94 -9.98 -31.24
C ALA A 715 45.95 -11.10 -30.87
N LEU A 716 44.64 -10.83 -30.98
CA LEU A 716 43.58 -11.80 -30.64
C LEU A 716 43.57 -13.04 -31.54
N GLN A 717 44.09 -12.97 -32.77
CA GLN A 717 44.22 -14.13 -33.65
C GLN A 717 45.40 -15.03 -33.26
N SER A 718 46.47 -14.45 -32.73
CA SER A 718 47.71 -15.16 -32.39
C SER A 718 47.73 -15.72 -30.97
N MET A 719 46.94 -15.15 -30.06
CA MET A 719 46.89 -15.55 -28.66
C MET A 719 45.80 -16.60 -28.37
N ARG A 720 46.05 -17.47 -27.40
CA ARG A 720 45.03 -18.36 -26.86
C ARG A 720 44.23 -17.63 -25.78
N VAL A 721 42.99 -17.26 -26.10
CA VAL A 721 42.11 -16.53 -25.19
C VAL A 721 41.40 -17.50 -24.23
N ASN A 722 41.61 -17.33 -22.93
CA ASN A 722 40.86 -18.03 -21.88
C ASN A 722 39.87 -17.07 -21.23
N GLY A 723 38.60 -17.46 -21.06
CA GLY A 723 37.58 -16.66 -20.38
C GLY A 723 36.69 -15.79 -21.29
N ASN A 724 36.86 -15.85 -22.62
CA ASN A 724 35.94 -15.28 -23.62
C ASN A 724 35.60 -13.80 -23.36
N GLY A 725 34.32 -13.43 -23.29
CA GLY A 725 33.89 -12.05 -23.05
C GLY A 725 34.41 -11.47 -21.73
N ARG A 726 34.65 -12.30 -20.69
CA ARG A 726 35.29 -11.82 -19.44
C ARG A 726 36.74 -11.40 -19.68
N PHE A 727 37.45 -12.09 -20.58
CA PHE A 727 38.79 -11.66 -20.97
C PHE A 727 38.73 -10.31 -21.70
N ALA A 728 37.80 -10.14 -22.65
CA ALA A 728 37.61 -8.88 -23.37
C ALA A 728 37.30 -7.69 -22.44
N THR A 729 36.42 -7.88 -21.45
CA THR A 729 36.12 -6.81 -20.47
C THR A 729 37.34 -6.49 -19.60
N ASN A 730 37.99 -7.51 -19.05
CA ASN A 730 39.17 -7.32 -18.20
C ASN A 730 40.33 -6.64 -18.95
N LEU A 731 40.54 -7.00 -20.22
CA LEU A 731 41.55 -6.37 -21.06
C LEU A 731 41.24 -4.88 -21.29
N THR A 732 39.97 -4.54 -21.47
CA THR A 732 39.53 -3.16 -21.64
C THR A 732 39.71 -2.36 -20.34
N ASP A 733 39.35 -2.94 -19.20
CA ASP A 733 39.53 -2.31 -17.88
C ASP A 733 41.02 -2.02 -17.58
N GLU A 734 41.90 -2.97 -17.92
CA GLU A 734 43.34 -2.78 -17.80
C GLU A 734 43.85 -1.70 -18.76
N ALA A 735 43.37 -1.68 -20.01
CA ALA A 735 43.73 -0.63 -20.96
C ALA A 735 43.30 0.77 -20.48
N ILE A 736 42.12 0.90 -19.87
CA ILE A 736 41.65 2.16 -19.25
C ILE A 736 42.59 2.59 -18.11
N GLN A 737 43.04 1.66 -17.26
CA GLN A 737 44.02 1.98 -16.21
C GLN A 737 45.35 2.49 -16.79
N PHE A 738 45.85 1.85 -17.86
CA PHE A 738 47.09 2.27 -18.51
C PHE A 738 46.96 3.60 -19.24
N GLN A 739 45.78 3.89 -19.81
CA GLN A 739 45.47 5.20 -20.38
C GLN A 739 45.48 6.30 -19.30
N ALA A 740 44.88 6.05 -18.13
CA ALA A 740 44.92 6.97 -17.01
C ALA A 740 46.36 7.25 -16.54
N LEU A 741 47.20 6.20 -16.45
CA LEU A 741 48.62 6.34 -16.13
C LEU A 741 49.37 7.18 -17.17
N ARG A 742 49.10 6.95 -18.47
CA ARG A 742 49.70 7.69 -19.59
C ARG A 742 49.31 9.17 -19.58
N LEU A 743 48.06 9.49 -19.25
CA LEU A 743 47.57 10.88 -19.23
C LEU A 743 48.03 11.65 -17.98
N LEU A 744 48.30 10.96 -16.86
CA LEU A 744 48.77 11.58 -15.61
C LEU A 744 50.30 11.66 -15.48
N SER A 745 51.06 10.99 -16.35
CA SER A 745 52.52 11.06 -16.35
C SER A 745 53.09 12.35 -16.96
N ASP A 746 52.30 13.07 -17.77
CA ASP A 746 52.62 14.39 -18.31
C ASP A 746 51.83 15.48 -17.56
N GLU A 747 52.38 16.70 -17.39
CA GLU A 747 51.61 17.82 -16.81
C GLU A 747 50.30 17.99 -17.61
N PRO A 748 49.11 17.95 -16.97
CA PRO A 748 47.84 17.94 -17.68
C PRO A 748 47.66 19.25 -18.46
N ASN A 749 47.86 19.17 -19.78
CA ASN A 749 47.62 20.27 -20.70
C ASN A 749 46.24 20.14 -21.36
N GLU A 750 45.80 21.20 -22.04
CA GLU A 750 44.49 21.27 -22.72
C GLU A 750 44.31 20.20 -23.82
N GLN A 751 45.40 19.64 -24.33
CA GLN A 751 45.42 18.55 -25.31
C GLN A 751 45.17 17.18 -24.64
N SER A 752 45.72 16.94 -23.44
CA SER A 752 45.51 15.72 -22.65
C SER A 752 44.05 15.57 -22.22
N LEU A 753 43.37 16.69 -21.94
CA LEU A 753 41.93 16.70 -21.60
C LEU A 753 41.01 16.34 -22.78
N LYS A 754 41.47 16.50 -24.03
CA LYS A 754 40.71 16.07 -25.22
C LYS A 754 40.82 14.56 -25.50
N ASN A 755 41.79 13.87 -24.89
CA ASN A 755 42.08 12.46 -25.12
C ASN A 755 41.56 11.54 -24.00
N VAL A 756 40.81 12.08 -23.04
CA VAL A 756 40.33 11.32 -21.86
C VAL A 756 39.37 10.19 -22.27
N SER A 757 38.69 10.32 -23.42
CA SER A 757 37.82 9.30 -23.99
C SER A 757 38.48 8.39 -25.02
N ILE A 758 39.80 8.48 -25.24
CA ILE A 758 40.48 7.75 -26.33
C ILE A 758 41.44 6.71 -25.74
N LEU A 759 41.26 5.44 -26.14
CA LEU A 759 42.17 4.33 -25.85
C LEU A 759 43.06 4.06 -27.06
N ASP A 760 44.37 4.05 -26.84
CA ASP A 760 45.35 3.91 -27.92
C ASP A 760 46.09 2.57 -27.85
N LYS A 761 46.81 2.24 -28.93
CA LYS A 761 47.54 0.98 -29.08
C LYS A 761 48.45 0.69 -27.88
N ALA A 762 49.17 1.71 -27.40
CA ALA A 762 50.10 1.57 -26.29
C ALA A 762 49.45 1.14 -24.97
N ASP A 763 48.16 1.49 -24.77
CA ASP A 763 47.41 1.12 -23.57
C ASP A 763 47.09 -0.38 -23.59
N PHE A 764 46.64 -0.89 -24.75
CA PHE A 764 46.36 -2.31 -24.94
C PHE A 764 47.62 -3.19 -24.98
N GLU A 765 48.73 -2.72 -25.55
CA GLU A 765 50.01 -3.45 -25.52
C GLU A 765 50.46 -3.72 -24.08
N LYS A 766 50.40 -2.70 -23.21
CA LYS A 766 50.73 -2.85 -21.79
C LYS A 766 49.75 -3.77 -21.06
N ALA A 767 48.45 -3.63 -21.35
CA ALA A 767 47.41 -4.48 -20.77
C ALA A 767 47.61 -5.96 -21.11
N ILE A 768 47.86 -6.30 -22.38
CA ILE A 768 48.12 -7.69 -22.80
C ILE A 768 49.37 -8.25 -22.13
N ASN A 769 50.47 -7.48 -22.07
CA ASN A 769 51.70 -7.93 -21.42
C ASN A 769 51.47 -8.25 -19.93
N ARG A 770 50.74 -7.39 -19.21
CA ARG A 770 50.42 -7.60 -17.79
C ARG A 770 49.51 -8.80 -17.55
N MET A 771 48.56 -9.07 -18.46
CA MET A 771 47.66 -10.22 -18.35
C MET A 771 48.30 -11.55 -18.78
N GLY A 772 49.43 -11.48 -19.50
CA GLY A 772 50.20 -12.64 -19.97
C GLY A 772 51.30 -13.11 -19.01
N GLU A 773 51.68 -12.28 -18.04
CA GLU A 773 52.48 -12.64 -16.86
C GLU A 773 51.61 -13.32 -15.78
#